data_AF-A0A956IAL6-F1
#
_entry.id   AF-A0A956IAL6-F1
#
_cell.length_a   1.000
_cell.length_b   1.000
_cell.length_c   1.000
_cell.angle_alpha   90.00
_cell.angle_beta   90.00
_cell.angle_gamma   90.00
#
_symmetry.space_group_name_H-M   'P 1'
#
loop_
_entity.id
_entity.type
_entity.pdbx_description
1 polymer ?
#
loop_
_entity_poly.entity_id
_entity_poly.type
_entity_poly.pdbx_seq_one_letter_code
_entity_poly.pdbx_strand_id
1 'polypeptide(L)'
;MSEELRGVDENDQPYVLRREGRRLLLERGGETEELERETLRYELGRLRDALLVGTTKLPIPRGKGSAARELIAKAAFDVAEPAGEEGALAARTASEQAWLASWLGENEELLAWVPTATELSVPSTLEDASSVEALLAITTERAALVAFGPLGDVRVDALEGEVSVDRGLARTTVRVGDRKIESPLGRGESLALAAPWIALPPASRARAVATHFRAKQPAVAAAHLRRAARRGDVLAELLLVWLGYGAVEEVVPRLPGETFAELASLADAWEATPQERGALVDALVSEVEAHANADARTAALEVLEGRRRVRTKDDALDDDLRWMPRFVALGASPRVREHLRAHLAELPAPQVLELVPQLGTDERPPMHAQRVALLEAIDTLTSEPESHDDARRELLQLSPFDASRAAVAFESPRLRARVEEVHALLAVGGLAPHEGGFVAPSVKQLERPVIDRHLRHPLTRDRSVVDRLQALIADVEVPDLAAIRSFARRLDHTPALDAVTDACVMLGTSGVEAFVSQGGKAHGLRVFEGKPSTLLFGAEHLPGGAHALDDGEVRFAIGAEIAHLAFDHARVSTSEVWAGAWQTGKATLSVALTLLPLAERFAHWGGRIATASGIGEAIGGVLPKKAKATTDHLGVEQEQLLAAHQLLQLSADRAGAVLAGDLRASVRALFLVTTTG
;
A
#
# COMPACT_ATOMS: atom_id res chain seq x y z
N MET A 1 -19.11 -1.56 -57.11
CA MET A 1 -18.86 -0.44 -58.05
C MET A 1 -18.42 -1.04 -59.38
N SER A 2 -18.81 -0.47 -60.53
CA SER A 2 -18.44 -1.05 -61.82
C SER A 2 -16.93 -0.97 -62.04
N GLU A 3 -16.30 -2.08 -62.40
CA GLU A 3 -14.89 -2.15 -62.85
C GLU A 3 -14.70 -1.63 -64.28
N GLU A 4 -15.69 -0.89 -64.78
CA GLU A 4 -15.76 -0.34 -66.11
C GLU A 4 -16.25 1.10 -66.06
N LEU A 5 -15.68 1.92 -66.93
CA LEU A 5 -16.05 3.29 -67.22
C LEU A 5 -16.37 3.38 -68.72
N ARG A 6 -17.57 3.83 -69.06
CA ARG A 6 -18.03 3.96 -70.46
C ARG A 6 -18.08 5.42 -70.86
N GLY A 7 -17.57 5.74 -72.04
CA GLY A 7 -17.56 7.10 -72.59
C GLY A 7 -17.63 7.12 -74.10
N VAL A 8 -17.44 8.30 -74.67
CA VAL A 8 -17.38 8.53 -76.12
C VAL A 8 -16.12 9.36 -76.38
N ASP A 9 -15.31 8.98 -77.37
CA ASP A 9 -14.09 9.69 -77.72
C ASP A 9 -14.34 10.97 -78.56
N GLU A 10 -13.28 11.65 -79.00
CA GLU A 10 -13.41 12.88 -79.80
C GLU A 10 -13.99 12.68 -81.21
N ASN A 11 -14.08 11.44 -81.69
CA ASN A 11 -14.66 11.06 -82.98
C ASN A 11 -16.06 10.45 -82.84
N ASP A 12 -16.73 10.69 -81.72
CA ASP A 12 -18.02 10.10 -81.35
C ASP A 12 -18.01 8.55 -81.28
N GLN A 13 -16.84 7.91 -81.13
CA GLN A 13 -16.77 6.45 -80.95
C GLN A 13 -16.94 6.07 -79.47
N PRO A 14 -17.83 5.11 -79.14
CA PRO A 14 -17.95 4.63 -77.77
C PRO A 14 -16.69 3.88 -77.35
N TYR A 15 -16.27 4.09 -76.10
CA TYR A 15 -15.18 3.34 -75.48
C TYR A 15 -15.58 2.81 -74.10
N VAL A 16 -14.93 1.71 -73.69
CA VAL A 16 -15.02 1.14 -72.34
C VAL A 16 -13.61 1.02 -71.77
N LEU A 17 -13.33 1.76 -70.70
CA LEU A 17 -12.11 1.62 -69.92
C LEU A 17 -12.41 0.69 -68.74
N ARG A 18 -11.71 -0.44 -68.63
CA ARG A 18 -11.94 -1.43 -67.58
C ARG A 18 -10.64 -1.94 -66.98
N ARG A 19 -10.72 -2.53 -65.79
CA ARG A 19 -9.59 -3.14 -65.10
C ARG A 19 -9.67 -4.66 -65.17
N GLU A 20 -8.54 -5.33 -65.42
CA GLU A 20 -8.38 -6.78 -65.28
C GLU A 20 -7.08 -7.08 -64.51
N GLY A 21 -7.18 -7.30 -63.20
CA GLY A 21 -6.00 -7.41 -62.32
C GLY A 21 -5.19 -6.10 -62.27
N ARG A 22 -3.91 -6.15 -62.67
CA ARG A 22 -3.05 -4.96 -62.84
C ARG A 22 -3.18 -4.28 -64.20
N ARG A 23 -3.97 -4.85 -65.12
CA ARG A 23 -4.11 -4.36 -66.48
C ARG A 23 -5.23 -3.34 -66.55
N LEU A 24 -4.97 -2.24 -67.24
CA LEU A 24 -5.99 -1.29 -67.64
C LEU A 24 -6.28 -1.54 -69.12
N LEU A 25 -7.51 -1.89 -69.47
CA LEU A 25 -7.91 -2.25 -70.82
C LEU A 25 -8.82 -1.16 -71.39
N LEU A 26 -8.57 -0.76 -72.63
CA LEU A 26 -9.42 0.13 -73.41
C LEU A 26 -10.08 -0.65 -74.53
N GLU A 27 -11.40 -0.78 -74.49
CA GLU A 27 -12.20 -1.29 -75.60
C GLU A 27 -12.72 -0.11 -76.42
N ARG A 28 -12.37 -0.03 -77.70
CA ARG A 28 -12.85 1.02 -78.63
C ARG A 28 -13.05 0.43 -80.01
N GLY A 29 -14.21 0.67 -80.63
CA GLY A 29 -14.50 0.18 -81.99
C GLY A 29 -14.50 -1.35 -82.14
N GLY A 30 -14.64 -2.11 -81.04
CA GLY A 30 -14.57 -3.58 -81.03
C GLY A 30 -13.16 -4.14 -80.83
N GLU A 31 -12.13 -3.30 -80.74
CA GLU A 31 -10.76 -3.69 -80.41
C GLU A 31 -10.50 -3.45 -78.92
N THR A 32 -9.77 -4.37 -78.27
CA THR A 32 -9.32 -4.22 -76.87
C THR A 32 -7.81 -4.02 -76.86
N GLU A 33 -7.35 -2.91 -76.29
CA GLU A 33 -5.95 -2.55 -76.13
C GLU A 33 -5.59 -2.58 -74.63
N GLU A 34 -4.47 -3.20 -74.28
CA GLU A 34 -3.89 -3.09 -72.94
C GLU A 34 -3.07 -1.79 -72.85
N LEU A 35 -3.41 -0.94 -71.89
CA LEU A 35 -2.82 0.38 -71.73
C LEU A 35 -1.56 0.29 -70.87
N GLU A 36 -0.42 0.61 -71.45
CA GLU A 36 0.83 0.76 -70.71
C GLU A 36 0.83 2.08 -69.93
N ARG A 37 1.11 2.03 -68.62
CA ARG A 37 1.07 3.20 -67.72
C ARG A 37 1.94 4.36 -68.22
N GLU A 38 3.05 4.07 -68.88
CA GLU A 38 4.01 5.06 -69.40
C GLU A 38 3.42 5.89 -70.57
N THR A 39 2.40 5.37 -71.24
CA THR A 39 1.73 6.03 -72.38
C THR A 39 0.51 6.85 -71.98
N LEU A 40 0.16 6.81 -70.69
CA LEU A 40 -1.04 7.45 -70.15
C LEU A 40 -0.72 8.84 -69.59
N ARG A 41 -1.63 9.79 -69.80
CA ARG A 41 -1.63 11.07 -69.10
C ARG A 41 -3.05 11.51 -68.75
N TYR A 42 -3.32 11.80 -67.49
CA TYR A 42 -4.59 12.29 -67.01
C TYR A 42 -4.58 13.84 -66.98
N GLU A 43 -5.48 14.46 -67.73
CA GLU A 43 -5.65 15.90 -67.76
C GLU A 43 -6.88 16.33 -66.97
N LEU A 44 -6.68 17.12 -65.93
CA LEU A 44 -7.74 17.82 -65.22
C LEU A 44 -8.30 18.95 -66.07
N GLY A 45 -9.59 18.90 -66.40
CA GLY A 45 -10.23 19.92 -67.21
C GLY A 45 -11.31 20.68 -66.44
N ARG A 46 -11.48 21.98 -66.75
CA ARG A 46 -12.49 22.83 -66.09
C ARG A 46 -13.94 22.32 -66.26
N LEU A 47 -14.23 21.66 -67.38
CA LEU A 47 -15.59 21.17 -67.71
C LEU A 47 -15.68 19.64 -67.76
N ARG A 48 -14.58 18.97 -68.12
CA ARG A 48 -14.44 17.52 -68.26
C ARG A 48 -12.95 17.18 -68.16
N ASP A 49 -12.63 16.14 -67.40
CA ASP A 49 -11.31 15.53 -67.41
C ASP A 49 -11.09 14.74 -68.71
N ALA A 50 -9.85 14.41 -69.03
CA ALA A 50 -9.51 13.55 -70.15
C ALA A 50 -8.36 12.61 -69.80
N LEU A 51 -8.37 11.41 -70.39
CA LEU A 51 -7.25 10.49 -70.38
C LEU A 51 -6.61 10.51 -71.78
N LEU A 52 -5.35 10.91 -71.87
CA LEU A 52 -4.54 10.79 -73.07
C LEU A 52 -3.91 9.39 -73.10
N VAL A 53 -4.09 8.69 -74.21
CA VAL A 53 -3.47 7.40 -74.50
C VAL A 53 -2.62 7.59 -75.76
N GLY A 54 -1.31 7.74 -75.59
CA GLY A 54 -0.43 8.18 -76.67
C GLY A 54 -0.85 9.55 -77.22
N THR A 55 -1.35 9.58 -78.46
CA THR A 55 -1.89 10.80 -79.10
C THR A 55 -3.41 10.92 -79.03
N THR A 56 -4.11 9.90 -78.54
CA THR A 56 -5.58 9.86 -78.51
C THR A 56 -6.10 10.50 -77.23
N LYS A 57 -7.09 11.41 -77.36
CA LYS A 57 -7.75 12.03 -76.20
C LYS A 57 -9.10 11.39 -75.90
N LEU A 58 -9.22 10.79 -74.72
CA LEU A 58 -10.45 10.15 -74.23
C LEU A 58 -11.11 11.05 -73.16
N PRO A 59 -12.12 11.87 -73.52
CA PRO A 59 -12.82 12.69 -72.54
C PRO A 59 -13.58 11.81 -71.54
N ILE A 60 -13.39 12.07 -70.25
CA ILE A 60 -14.08 11.37 -69.17
C ILE A 60 -15.52 11.92 -69.05
N PRO A 61 -16.55 11.07 -68.91
CA PRO A 61 -17.92 11.54 -68.74
C PRO A 61 -18.06 12.48 -67.54
N ARG A 62 -18.94 13.49 -67.66
CA ARG A 62 -19.18 14.45 -66.57
C ARG A 62 -19.56 13.72 -65.28
N GLY A 63 -18.91 14.09 -64.17
CA GLY A 63 -19.12 13.48 -62.86
C GLY A 63 -18.45 12.13 -62.66
N LYS A 64 -17.69 11.62 -63.65
CA LYS A 64 -16.99 10.33 -63.57
C LYS A 64 -15.48 10.43 -63.37
N GLY A 65 -14.92 11.63 -63.20
CA GLY A 65 -13.48 11.84 -62.97
C GLY A 65 -12.94 11.04 -61.78
N SER A 66 -13.63 11.08 -60.63
CA SER A 66 -13.23 10.29 -59.45
C SER A 66 -13.26 8.79 -59.71
N ALA A 67 -14.23 8.27 -60.47
CA ALA A 67 -14.30 6.85 -60.81
C ALA A 67 -13.20 6.43 -61.80
N ALA A 68 -12.85 7.30 -62.75
CA ALA A 68 -11.73 7.07 -63.68
C ALA A 68 -10.39 7.01 -62.92
N ARG A 69 -10.17 7.97 -62.02
CA ARG A 69 -8.97 8.01 -61.15
C ARG A 69 -8.87 6.78 -60.26
N GLU A 70 -9.97 6.40 -59.61
CA GLU A 70 -10.02 5.19 -58.79
C GLU A 70 -9.75 3.93 -59.61
N LEU A 71 -10.27 3.82 -60.84
CA LEU A 71 -10.01 2.70 -61.74
C LEU A 71 -8.51 2.60 -62.08
N ILE A 72 -7.88 3.74 -62.44
CA ILE A 72 -6.44 3.82 -62.74
C ILE A 72 -5.62 3.47 -61.50
N ALA A 73 -5.97 4.02 -60.34
CA ALA A 73 -5.30 3.75 -59.07
C ALA A 73 -5.41 2.27 -58.68
N LYS A 74 -6.57 1.64 -58.88
CA LYS A 74 -6.76 0.21 -58.64
C LYS A 74 -5.98 -0.66 -59.61
N ALA A 75 -5.78 -0.24 -60.86
CA ALA A 75 -4.92 -0.99 -61.79
C ALA A 75 -3.44 -0.90 -61.39
N ALA A 76 -3.02 0.17 -60.71
CA ALA A 76 -1.66 0.34 -60.20
C ALA A 76 -1.26 -0.72 -59.16
N PHE A 77 -2.23 -1.19 -58.37
CA PHE A 77 -2.01 -2.18 -57.33
C PHE A 77 -2.71 -3.49 -57.72
N ASP A 78 -2.14 -4.65 -57.36
CA ASP A 78 -2.85 -5.92 -57.59
C ASP A 78 -3.93 -6.11 -56.52
N VAL A 79 -4.99 -5.30 -56.61
CA VAL A 79 -6.03 -5.23 -55.58
C VAL A 79 -6.88 -6.50 -55.63
N ALA A 80 -6.62 -7.44 -54.72
CA ALA A 80 -7.57 -8.45 -54.27
C ALA A 80 -8.59 -7.81 -53.31
N GLU A 81 -9.75 -8.47 -53.10
CA GLU A 81 -10.73 -7.98 -52.13
C GLU A 81 -10.12 -7.86 -50.72
N PRO A 82 -10.42 -6.79 -49.98
CA PRO A 82 -9.81 -6.52 -48.70
C PRO A 82 -10.16 -7.62 -47.69
N ALA A 83 -9.14 -8.33 -47.18
CA ALA A 83 -9.32 -9.16 -46.00
C ALA A 83 -9.56 -8.23 -44.81
N GLY A 84 -10.74 -8.33 -44.19
CA GLY A 84 -11.14 -7.51 -43.05
C GLY A 84 -10.26 -7.79 -41.83
N GLU A 85 -9.10 -7.15 -41.74
CA GLU A 85 -8.32 -7.10 -40.51
C GLU A 85 -8.76 -5.88 -39.70
N GLU A 86 -9.60 -6.13 -38.70
CA GLU A 86 -9.85 -5.25 -37.57
C GLU A 86 -8.61 -5.26 -36.65
N GLY A 87 -7.92 -4.11 -36.54
CA GLY A 87 -6.79 -4.00 -35.62
C GLY A 87 -5.89 -2.77 -35.79
N ALA A 88 -5.80 -2.22 -37.01
CA ALA A 88 -5.06 -0.98 -37.25
C ALA A 88 -5.96 0.24 -37.02
N LEU A 89 -5.41 1.31 -36.45
CA LEU A 89 -6.11 2.53 -35.97
C LEU A 89 -6.96 3.32 -37.00
N ALA A 90 -7.16 2.82 -38.23
CA ALA A 90 -8.13 3.31 -39.20
C ALA A 90 -8.51 2.24 -40.24
N ALA A 91 -9.70 2.40 -40.85
CA ALA A 91 -10.09 1.63 -42.02
C ALA A 91 -9.18 1.98 -43.22
N ARG A 92 -8.87 0.98 -44.04
CA ARG A 92 -8.00 1.08 -45.21
C ARG A 92 -8.80 0.92 -46.49
N THR A 93 -8.52 1.72 -47.51
CA THR A 93 -9.09 1.49 -48.85
C THR A 93 -8.51 0.24 -49.49
N ALA A 94 -9.17 -0.33 -50.51
CA ALA A 94 -8.68 -1.53 -51.18
C ALA A 94 -7.30 -1.31 -51.83
N SER A 95 -7.06 -0.12 -52.41
CA SER A 95 -5.77 0.27 -52.97
C SER A 95 -4.67 0.37 -51.90
N GLU A 96 -4.98 0.95 -50.74
CA GLU A 96 -4.05 0.99 -49.59
C GLU A 96 -3.67 -0.41 -49.12
N GLN A 97 -4.63 -1.33 -49.02
CA GLN A 97 -4.36 -2.70 -48.59
C GLN A 97 -3.48 -3.47 -49.59
N ALA A 98 -3.75 -3.32 -50.88
CA ALA A 98 -2.97 -3.97 -51.93
C ALA A 98 -1.54 -3.45 -51.98
N TRP A 99 -1.35 -2.13 -51.86
CA TRP A 99 -0.03 -1.55 -51.73
C TRP A 99 0.69 -2.05 -50.48
N LEU A 100 0.01 -2.02 -49.33
CA LEU A 100 0.58 -2.42 -48.05
C LEU A 100 1.07 -3.88 -48.09
N ALA A 101 0.31 -4.79 -48.69
CA ALA A 101 0.71 -6.19 -48.84
C ALA A 101 2.00 -6.36 -49.65
N SER A 102 2.28 -5.47 -50.60
CA SER A 102 3.53 -5.45 -51.36
C SER A 102 4.67 -4.68 -50.66
N TRP A 103 4.32 -3.74 -49.78
CA TRP A 103 5.28 -2.92 -49.05
C TRP A 103 5.85 -3.68 -47.86
N LEU A 104 5.01 -4.38 -47.10
CA LEU A 104 5.42 -5.13 -45.91
C LEU A 104 6.35 -6.30 -46.28
N GLY A 105 7.43 -6.46 -45.52
CA GLY A 105 8.24 -7.67 -45.57
C GLY A 105 7.49 -8.91 -45.07
N GLU A 106 7.99 -10.11 -45.40
CA GLU A 106 7.35 -11.41 -45.06
C GLU A 106 7.03 -11.58 -43.57
N ASN A 107 7.82 -10.98 -42.68
CA ASN A 107 7.66 -11.03 -41.22
C ASN A 107 7.37 -9.66 -40.60
N GLU A 108 7.04 -8.67 -41.42
CA GLU A 108 6.74 -7.31 -40.99
C GLU A 108 5.23 -7.14 -40.77
N GLU A 109 4.85 -6.63 -39.60
CA GLU A 109 3.45 -6.42 -39.25
C GLU A 109 3.13 -4.92 -39.20
N LEU A 110 1.96 -4.55 -39.73
CA LEU A 110 1.41 -3.22 -39.55
C LEU A 110 0.87 -3.05 -38.12
N LEU A 111 1.39 -2.07 -37.40
CA LEU A 111 1.01 -1.74 -36.03
C LEU A 111 0.08 -0.52 -35.94
N ALA A 112 0.29 0.47 -36.80
CA ALA A 112 -0.53 1.68 -36.83
C ALA A 112 -0.75 2.16 -38.27
N TRP A 113 -1.97 2.59 -38.55
CA TRP A 113 -2.36 3.27 -39.78
C TRP A 113 -3.23 4.46 -39.40
N VAL A 114 -2.64 5.65 -39.35
CA VAL A 114 -3.26 6.83 -38.74
C VAL A 114 -3.35 7.98 -39.75
N PRO A 115 -4.56 8.47 -40.07
CA PRO A 115 -4.72 9.67 -40.90
C PRO A 115 -4.06 10.91 -40.30
N THR A 116 -3.37 11.68 -41.15
CA THR A 116 -2.72 12.95 -40.77
C THR A 116 -3.32 14.10 -41.58
N ALA A 117 -3.11 15.35 -41.13
CA ALA A 117 -3.37 16.57 -41.90
C ALA A 117 -2.08 17.11 -42.55
N THR A 118 -0.99 16.32 -42.52
CA THR A 118 0.27 16.67 -43.18
C THR A 118 0.17 16.32 -44.65
N GLU A 119 0.36 17.31 -45.51
CA GLU A 119 0.36 17.07 -46.95
C GLU A 119 1.75 16.72 -47.47
N LEU A 120 1.81 15.74 -48.37
CA LEU A 120 3.00 15.41 -49.15
C LEU A 120 2.73 15.63 -50.64
N SER A 121 3.73 16.15 -51.35
CA SER A 121 3.70 16.23 -52.80
C SER A 121 4.04 14.87 -53.40
N VAL A 122 3.08 14.24 -54.08
CA VAL A 122 3.24 12.95 -54.75
C VAL A 122 3.52 13.20 -56.23
N PRO A 123 4.74 12.91 -56.72
CA PRO A 123 5.04 12.98 -58.13
C PRO A 123 4.26 11.89 -58.88
N SER A 124 3.67 12.23 -60.02
CA SER A 124 3.01 11.29 -60.92
C SER A 124 3.61 11.41 -62.31
N THR A 125 3.74 10.29 -63.01
CA THR A 125 4.02 10.30 -64.45
C THR A 125 2.77 10.60 -65.27
N LEU A 126 1.59 10.46 -64.66
CA LEU A 126 0.29 10.55 -65.30
C LEU A 126 -0.32 11.95 -65.19
N GLU A 127 -0.01 12.71 -64.13
CA GLU A 127 -0.50 14.08 -63.94
C GLU A 127 0.55 14.98 -63.28
N ASP A 128 0.26 16.28 -63.18
CA ASP A 128 1.09 17.20 -62.39
C ASP A 128 1.10 16.77 -60.91
N ALA A 129 2.22 16.98 -60.22
CA ALA A 129 2.36 16.56 -58.82
C ALA A 129 1.21 17.05 -57.95
N SER A 130 0.58 16.13 -57.21
CA SER A 130 -0.56 16.44 -56.34
C SER A 130 -0.12 16.57 -54.89
N SER A 131 -0.69 17.53 -54.17
CA SER A 131 -0.58 17.62 -52.71
C SER A 131 -1.71 16.81 -52.09
N VAL A 132 -1.38 15.77 -51.32
CA VAL A 132 -2.36 14.90 -50.69
C VAL A 132 -2.01 14.69 -49.22
N GLU A 133 -3.04 14.52 -48.39
CA GLU A 133 -2.86 14.19 -46.97
C GLU A 133 -2.15 12.83 -46.82
N ALA A 134 -1.14 12.79 -45.97
CA ALA A 134 -0.39 11.59 -45.67
C ALA A 134 -1.06 10.78 -44.54
N LEU A 135 -0.68 9.51 -44.48
CA LEU A 135 -1.01 8.54 -43.46
C LEU A 135 0.27 8.23 -42.69
N LEU A 136 0.20 8.19 -41.36
CA LEU A 136 1.29 7.65 -40.55
C LEU A 136 1.15 6.13 -40.52
N ALA A 137 2.15 5.45 -41.09
CA ALA A 137 2.30 4.01 -41.07
C ALA A 137 3.41 3.63 -40.09
N ILE A 138 3.09 2.79 -39.11
CA ILE A 138 4.08 2.20 -38.20
C ILE A 138 3.98 0.69 -38.32
N THR A 139 5.13 0.05 -38.54
CA THR A 139 5.27 -1.39 -38.58
C THR A 139 6.21 -1.85 -37.48
N THR A 140 6.35 -3.17 -37.35
CA THR A 140 7.37 -3.75 -36.49
C THR A 140 8.77 -3.29 -36.85
N GLU A 141 9.08 -2.99 -38.11
CA GLU A 141 10.45 -2.68 -38.54
C GLU A 141 10.68 -1.17 -38.78
N ARG A 142 9.68 -0.42 -39.23
CA ARG A 142 9.85 0.98 -39.67
C ARG A 142 8.63 1.86 -39.39
N ALA A 143 8.84 3.17 -39.47
CA ALA A 143 7.78 4.17 -39.44
C ALA A 143 7.94 5.10 -40.65
N ALA A 144 6.83 5.48 -41.27
CA ALA A 144 6.83 6.34 -42.45
C ALA A 144 5.56 7.18 -42.56
N LEU A 145 5.66 8.31 -43.25
CA LEU A 145 4.50 8.96 -43.85
C LEU A 145 4.27 8.40 -45.24
N VAL A 146 3.05 7.94 -45.49
CA VAL A 146 2.63 7.35 -46.76
C VAL A 146 1.54 8.21 -47.36
N ALA A 147 1.73 8.65 -48.59
CA ALA A 147 0.77 9.47 -49.32
C ALA A 147 0.40 8.80 -50.64
N PHE A 148 -0.90 8.67 -50.90
CA PHE A 148 -1.45 8.06 -52.10
C PHE A 148 -1.96 9.15 -53.05
N GLY A 149 -1.31 9.29 -54.19
CA GLY A 149 -1.79 10.12 -55.28
C GLY A 149 -3.10 9.56 -55.86
N PRO A 150 -3.94 10.40 -56.49
CA PRO A 150 -5.26 9.99 -56.96
C PRO A 150 -5.21 8.97 -58.12
N LEU A 151 -4.05 8.77 -58.75
CA LEU A 151 -3.82 7.82 -59.85
C LEU A 151 -3.00 6.59 -59.43
N GLY A 152 -2.86 6.36 -58.11
CA GLY A 152 -2.18 5.19 -57.56
C GLY A 152 -0.65 5.30 -57.51
N ASP A 153 -0.09 6.50 -57.64
CA ASP A 153 1.30 6.75 -57.28
C ASP A 153 1.41 6.85 -55.75
N VAL A 154 2.50 6.33 -55.18
CA VAL A 154 2.71 6.35 -53.73
C VAL A 154 4.02 7.03 -53.40
N ARG A 155 3.97 7.94 -52.44
CA ARG A 155 5.17 8.52 -51.82
C ARG A 155 5.31 7.99 -50.40
N VAL A 156 6.53 7.59 -50.05
CA VAL A 156 6.89 7.12 -48.71
C VAL A 156 8.06 7.96 -48.21
N ASP A 157 7.83 8.74 -47.16
CA ASP A 157 8.87 9.48 -46.46
C ASP A 157 9.16 8.74 -45.13
N ALA A 158 10.32 8.10 -45.02
CA ALA A 158 10.74 7.41 -43.80
C ALA A 158 10.87 8.41 -42.63
N LEU A 159 10.51 7.95 -41.43
CA LEU A 159 10.56 8.75 -40.21
C LEU A 159 11.67 8.23 -39.30
N GLU A 160 12.69 9.06 -39.09
CA GLU A 160 13.84 8.79 -38.24
C GLU A 160 14.13 10.00 -37.36
N GLY A 161 14.55 9.76 -36.11
CA GLY A 161 14.93 10.82 -35.17
C GLY A 161 14.11 10.85 -33.88
N GLU A 162 14.41 11.84 -33.04
CA GLU A 162 13.73 12.06 -31.77
C GLU A 162 12.27 12.43 -31.99
N VAL A 163 11.38 11.84 -31.18
CA VAL A 163 9.94 12.05 -31.26
C VAL A 163 9.49 12.98 -30.13
N SER A 164 8.74 14.03 -30.48
CA SER A 164 8.04 14.86 -29.50
C SER A 164 6.57 15.04 -29.88
N VAL A 165 5.71 15.11 -28.88
CA VAL A 165 4.25 15.23 -29.05
C VAL A 165 3.76 16.50 -28.38
N ASP A 166 3.19 17.40 -29.16
CA ASP A 166 2.55 18.64 -28.71
C ASP A 166 1.02 18.52 -28.84
N ARG A 167 0.33 18.49 -27.69
CA ARG A 167 -1.13 18.35 -27.61
C ARG A 167 -1.78 19.72 -27.58
N GLY A 168 -2.08 20.26 -28.76
CA GLY A 168 -2.84 21.50 -28.90
C GLY A 168 -4.36 21.30 -28.77
N LEU A 169 -5.08 22.39 -28.47
CA LEU A 169 -6.55 22.42 -28.34
C LEU A 169 -7.28 21.93 -29.60
N ALA A 170 -6.75 22.21 -30.79
CA ALA A 170 -7.40 21.88 -32.06
C ALA A 170 -6.75 20.69 -32.80
N ARG A 171 -5.41 20.54 -32.67
CA ARG A 171 -4.61 19.53 -33.37
C ARG A 171 -3.50 19.03 -32.46
N THR A 172 -3.21 17.74 -32.56
CA THR A 172 -1.97 17.17 -32.06
C THR A 172 -0.90 17.33 -33.14
N THR A 173 0.27 17.82 -32.75
CA THR A 173 1.44 17.89 -33.62
C THR A 173 2.48 16.92 -33.07
N VAL A 174 2.98 16.03 -33.93
CA VAL A 174 4.11 15.14 -33.63
C VAL A 174 5.29 15.63 -34.45
N ARG A 175 6.45 15.83 -33.81
CA ARG A 175 7.71 16.05 -34.53
C ARG A 175 8.56 14.79 -34.46
N VAL A 176 9.14 14.40 -35.60
CA VAL A 176 10.11 13.30 -35.71
C VAL A 176 11.31 13.83 -36.47
N GLY A 177 12.40 14.10 -35.76
CA GLY A 177 13.51 14.89 -36.31
C GLY A 177 13.01 16.23 -36.87
N ASP A 178 13.29 16.50 -38.15
CA ASP A 178 12.87 17.74 -38.84
C ASP A 178 11.43 17.69 -39.38
N ARG A 179 10.75 16.54 -39.27
CA ARG A 179 9.42 16.35 -39.84
C ARG A 179 8.33 16.75 -38.85
N LYS A 180 7.37 17.56 -39.31
CA LYS A 180 6.17 17.95 -38.57
C LYS A 180 4.96 17.18 -39.10
N ILE A 181 4.32 16.41 -38.22
CA ILE A 181 3.14 15.60 -38.50
C ILE A 181 1.96 16.21 -37.74
N GLU A 182 0.90 16.59 -38.45
CA GLU A 182 -0.30 17.18 -37.82
C GLU A 182 -1.46 16.19 -37.85
N SER A 183 -2.29 16.15 -36.80
CA SER A 183 -3.52 15.38 -36.82
C SER A 183 -4.64 16.13 -37.56
N PRO A 184 -5.60 15.42 -38.19
CA PRO A 184 -6.87 16.01 -38.58
C PRO A 184 -7.61 16.58 -37.36
N LEU A 185 -8.54 17.51 -37.61
CA LEU A 185 -9.40 18.05 -36.56
C LEU A 185 -10.22 16.92 -35.91
N GLY A 186 -10.22 16.85 -34.58
CA GLY A 186 -10.94 15.83 -33.81
C GLY A 186 -10.32 14.43 -33.82
N ARG A 187 -9.14 14.23 -34.42
CA ARG A 187 -8.43 12.93 -34.46
C ARG A 187 -7.04 12.96 -33.81
N GLY A 188 -6.83 13.89 -32.87
CA GLY A 188 -5.55 14.04 -32.18
C GLY A 188 -5.13 12.81 -31.37
N GLU A 189 -6.08 12.08 -30.78
CA GLU A 189 -5.78 10.95 -29.90
C GLU A 189 -5.09 9.79 -30.60
N SER A 190 -5.54 9.39 -31.80
CA SER A 190 -4.90 8.30 -32.54
C SER A 190 -3.45 8.61 -32.91
N LEU A 191 -3.17 9.86 -33.28
CA LEU A 191 -1.80 10.30 -33.59
C LEU A 191 -0.95 10.38 -32.33
N ALA A 192 -1.48 10.95 -31.24
CA ALA A 192 -0.79 11.01 -29.95
C ALA A 192 -0.49 9.62 -29.37
N LEU A 193 -1.37 8.65 -29.63
CA LEU A 193 -1.21 7.25 -29.23
C LEU A 193 -0.10 6.54 -30.01
N ALA A 194 -0.07 6.72 -31.33
CA ALA A 194 0.89 6.03 -32.19
C ALA A 194 2.30 6.64 -32.13
N ALA A 195 2.41 7.94 -31.84
CA ALA A 195 3.68 8.66 -31.87
C ALA A 195 4.81 8.03 -31.03
N PRO A 196 4.60 7.61 -29.76
CA PRO A 196 5.66 6.99 -28.97
C PRO A 196 6.23 5.72 -29.61
N TRP A 197 5.44 4.99 -30.42
CA TRP A 197 5.90 3.76 -31.07
C TRP A 197 6.94 4.01 -32.15
N ILE A 198 7.00 5.21 -32.72
CA ILE A 198 8.00 5.59 -33.73
C ILE A 198 9.41 5.52 -33.12
N ALA A 199 9.57 6.00 -31.89
CA ALA A 199 10.85 6.04 -31.17
C ALA A 199 11.29 4.69 -30.61
N LEU A 200 10.39 3.70 -30.56
CA LEU A 200 10.71 2.39 -30.00
C LEU A 200 11.51 1.53 -30.98
N PRO A 201 12.47 0.72 -30.48
CA PRO A 201 13.12 -0.32 -31.26
C PRO A 201 12.10 -1.32 -31.83
N PRO A 202 12.39 -1.97 -32.96
CA PRO A 202 11.50 -2.92 -33.61
C PRO A 202 10.85 -3.96 -32.69
N ALA A 203 11.65 -4.60 -31.82
CA ALA A 203 11.18 -5.59 -30.86
C ALA A 203 10.17 -5.01 -29.84
N SER A 204 10.39 -3.78 -29.39
CA SER A 204 9.58 -3.14 -28.34
C SER A 204 8.23 -2.60 -28.85
N ARG A 205 8.09 -2.35 -30.16
CA ARG A 205 6.86 -1.78 -30.73
C ARG A 205 5.66 -2.70 -30.57
N ALA A 206 5.83 -4.00 -30.86
CA ALA A 206 4.75 -4.98 -30.72
C ALA A 206 4.27 -5.11 -29.27
N ARG A 207 5.21 -5.06 -28.31
CA ARG A 207 4.90 -5.07 -26.86
C ARG A 207 4.12 -3.81 -26.46
N ALA A 208 4.55 -2.63 -26.90
CA ALA A 208 3.87 -1.37 -26.60
C ALA A 208 2.43 -1.30 -27.16
N VAL A 209 2.24 -1.83 -28.38
CA VAL A 209 0.90 -1.96 -28.98
C VAL A 209 0.04 -2.94 -28.18
N ALA A 210 0.59 -4.09 -27.81
CA ALA A 210 -0.12 -5.07 -26.99
C ALA A 210 -0.53 -4.51 -25.62
N THR A 211 0.36 -3.75 -24.95
CA THR A 211 0.06 -3.05 -23.69
C THR A 211 -1.15 -2.14 -23.85
N HIS A 212 -1.24 -1.39 -24.96
CA HIS A 212 -2.38 -0.52 -25.22
C HIS A 212 -3.70 -1.31 -25.38
N PHE A 213 -3.66 -2.42 -26.11
CA PHE A 213 -4.86 -3.18 -26.44
C PHE A 213 -5.31 -4.17 -25.37
N ARG A 214 -4.47 -4.57 -24.40
CA ARG A 214 -4.77 -5.67 -23.47
C ARG A 214 -6.12 -5.57 -22.76
N ALA A 215 -6.52 -4.37 -22.36
CA ALA A 215 -7.70 -4.17 -21.53
C ALA A 215 -8.99 -4.16 -22.35
N LYS A 216 -8.92 -3.65 -23.59
CA LYS A 216 -10.09 -3.50 -24.48
C LYS A 216 -10.23 -4.65 -25.47
N GLN A 217 -9.11 -5.20 -25.93
CA GLN A 217 -9.01 -6.19 -27.00
C GLN A 217 -7.86 -7.18 -26.71
N PRO A 218 -7.97 -8.02 -25.66
CA PRO A 218 -6.90 -8.94 -25.24
C PRO A 218 -6.52 -9.94 -26.34
N ALA A 219 -7.45 -10.32 -27.22
CA ALA A 219 -7.17 -11.19 -28.37
C ALA A 219 -6.22 -10.54 -29.38
N VAL A 220 -6.39 -9.23 -29.63
CA VAL A 220 -5.51 -8.45 -30.54
C VAL A 220 -4.12 -8.29 -29.90
N ALA A 221 -4.07 -7.95 -28.61
CA ALA A 221 -2.81 -7.91 -27.86
C ALA A 221 -2.06 -9.26 -27.93
N ALA A 222 -2.76 -10.37 -27.68
CA ALA A 222 -2.17 -11.71 -27.77
C ALA A 222 -1.70 -12.06 -29.20
N ALA A 223 -2.40 -11.62 -30.25
CA ALA A 223 -1.97 -11.86 -31.63
C ALA A 223 -0.63 -11.17 -31.94
N HIS A 224 -0.47 -9.90 -31.57
CA HIS A 224 0.80 -9.16 -31.71
C HIS A 224 1.92 -9.84 -30.91
N LEU A 225 1.67 -10.22 -29.66
CA LEU A 225 2.68 -10.86 -28.82
C LEU A 225 3.08 -12.25 -29.35
N ARG A 226 2.15 -13.06 -29.88
CA ARG A 226 2.49 -14.36 -30.50
C ARG A 226 3.34 -14.20 -31.75
N ARG A 227 3.11 -13.15 -32.54
CA ARG A 227 3.96 -12.83 -33.70
C ARG A 227 5.36 -12.38 -33.24
N ALA A 228 5.46 -11.53 -32.23
CA ALA A 228 6.73 -11.13 -31.65
C ALA A 228 7.51 -12.32 -31.05
N ALA A 229 6.85 -13.17 -30.25
CA ALA A 229 7.44 -14.38 -29.68
C ALA A 229 8.00 -15.33 -30.75
N ARG A 230 7.26 -15.56 -31.86
CA ARG A 230 7.73 -16.38 -32.99
C ARG A 230 8.98 -15.83 -33.67
N ARG A 231 9.27 -14.53 -33.51
CA ARG A 231 10.49 -13.86 -33.99
C ARG A 231 11.63 -13.88 -32.96
N GLY A 232 11.44 -14.53 -31.81
CA GLY A 232 12.44 -14.67 -30.75
C GLY A 232 12.35 -13.62 -29.63
N ASP A 233 11.28 -12.83 -29.56
CA ASP A 233 11.08 -11.89 -28.45
C ASP A 233 10.57 -12.62 -27.19
N VAL A 234 11.49 -13.02 -26.31
CA VAL A 234 11.17 -13.73 -25.07
C VAL A 234 10.35 -12.87 -24.10
N LEU A 235 10.48 -11.54 -24.14
CA LEU A 235 9.64 -10.66 -23.32
C LEU A 235 8.18 -10.68 -23.80
N ALA A 236 7.94 -10.86 -25.11
CA ALA A 236 6.59 -11.04 -25.61
C ALA A 236 5.96 -12.36 -25.13
N GLU A 237 6.75 -13.42 -24.92
CA GLU A 237 6.28 -14.65 -24.29
C GLU A 237 5.87 -14.42 -22.83
N LEU A 238 6.65 -13.65 -22.07
CA LEU A 238 6.28 -13.31 -20.69
C LEU A 238 4.95 -12.52 -20.64
N LEU A 239 4.76 -11.55 -21.54
CA LEU A 239 3.51 -10.81 -21.63
C LEU A 239 2.31 -11.69 -22.04
N LEU A 240 2.53 -12.75 -22.84
CA LEU A 240 1.49 -13.74 -23.14
C LEU A 240 1.07 -14.52 -21.90
N VAL A 241 2.01 -14.86 -21.02
CA VAL A 241 1.68 -15.51 -19.75
C VAL A 241 0.79 -14.61 -18.89
N TRP A 242 1.07 -13.32 -18.81
CA TRP A 242 0.22 -12.36 -18.10
C TRP A 242 -1.18 -12.19 -18.72
N LEU A 243 -1.32 -12.43 -20.02
CA LEU A 243 -2.63 -12.55 -20.69
C LEU A 243 -3.31 -13.93 -20.48
N GLY A 244 -2.71 -14.83 -19.69
CA GLY A 244 -3.23 -16.16 -19.39
C GLY A 244 -2.82 -17.26 -20.38
N TYR A 245 -1.78 -17.04 -21.20
CA TYR A 245 -1.30 -17.99 -22.20
C TYR A 245 0.06 -18.59 -21.85
N GLY A 246 0.17 -19.30 -20.72
CA GLY A 246 1.36 -20.05 -20.32
C GLY A 246 1.64 -19.96 -18.82
N ALA A 247 2.89 -20.24 -18.43
CA ALA A 247 3.39 -20.18 -17.06
C ALA A 247 4.70 -19.37 -17.00
N VAL A 248 4.89 -18.55 -15.96
CA VAL A 248 6.03 -17.62 -15.85
C VAL A 248 7.33 -18.41 -15.66
N GLU A 249 7.22 -19.53 -14.94
CA GLU A 249 8.27 -20.47 -14.59
C GLU A 249 8.89 -21.15 -15.82
N GLU A 250 8.16 -21.20 -16.95
CA GLU A 250 8.68 -21.74 -18.22
C GLU A 250 9.42 -20.69 -19.06
N VAL A 251 9.16 -19.40 -18.82
CA VAL A 251 9.73 -18.29 -19.62
C VAL A 251 10.99 -17.74 -18.96
N VAL A 252 10.97 -17.51 -17.64
CA VAL A 252 12.07 -16.86 -16.91
C VAL A 252 13.43 -17.55 -17.10
N PRO A 253 13.54 -18.90 -17.04
CA PRO A 253 14.82 -19.59 -17.25
C PRO A 253 15.40 -19.44 -18.67
N ARG A 254 14.59 -19.00 -19.64
CA ARG A 254 15.00 -18.77 -21.04
C ARG A 254 15.37 -17.32 -21.31
N LEU A 255 15.22 -16.42 -20.33
CA LEU A 255 15.55 -15.01 -20.49
C LEU A 255 17.08 -14.83 -20.61
N PRO A 256 17.56 -14.10 -21.63
CA PRO A 256 18.96 -13.67 -21.69
C PRO A 256 19.31 -12.74 -20.53
N GLY A 257 20.59 -12.72 -20.12
CA GLY A 257 21.10 -11.87 -19.03
C GLY A 257 20.70 -10.39 -19.17
N GLU A 258 20.92 -9.82 -20.36
CA GLU A 258 20.58 -8.43 -20.68
C GLU A 258 19.09 -8.09 -20.58
N THR A 259 18.22 -9.09 -20.69
CA THR A 259 16.76 -8.91 -20.64
C THR A 259 16.24 -8.73 -19.21
N PHE A 260 16.97 -9.21 -18.19
CA PHE A 260 16.57 -9.05 -16.79
C PHE A 260 16.44 -7.57 -16.38
N ALA A 261 17.31 -6.70 -16.91
CA ALA A 261 17.28 -5.26 -16.64
C ALA A 261 16.00 -4.57 -17.19
N GLU A 262 15.32 -5.17 -18.17
CA GLU A 262 14.08 -4.62 -18.71
C GLU A 262 12.84 -5.05 -17.93
N LEU A 263 12.91 -6.10 -17.10
CA LEU A 263 11.72 -6.71 -16.48
C LEU A 263 10.96 -5.78 -15.54
N ALA A 264 11.66 -4.97 -14.75
CA ALA A 264 11.01 -4.01 -13.85
C ALA A 264 10.26 -2.92 -14.63
N SER A 265 10.93 -2.34 -15.64
CA SER A 265 10.32 -1.37 -16.57
C SER A 265 9.14 -1.97 -17.33
N LEU A 266 9.27 -3.23 -17.77
CA LEU A 266 8.20 -3.96 -18.45
C LEU A 266 7.01 -4.20 -17.53
N ALA A 267 7.22 -4.63 -16.28
CA ALA A 267 6.15 -4.82 -15.31
C ALA A 267 5.43 -3.50 -14.97
N ASP A 268 6.15 -2.39 -14.91
CA ASP A 268 5.59 -1.06 -14.68
C ASP A 268 4.82 -0.54 -15.89
N ALA A 269 5.39 -0.63 -17.10
CA ALA A 269 4.71 -0.29 -18.35
C ALA A 269 3.49 -1.19 -18.59
N TRP A 270 3.58 -2.45 -18.16
CA TRP A 270 2.46 -3.38 -18.16
C TRP A 270 1.54 -3.19 -16.95
N GLU A 271 1.72 -2.23 -16.06
CA GLU A 271 0.89 -2.06 -14.85
C GLU A 271 0.58 -3.41 -14.16
N ALA A 272 1.57 -4.31 -14.10
CA ALA A 272 1.37 -5.69 -13.70
C ALA A 272 0.71 -5.76 -12.32
N THR A 273 -0.34 -6.57 -12.23
CA THR A 273 -1.12 -6.79 -11.02
C THR A 273 -0.25 -7.34 -9.89
N PRO A 274 -0.72 -7.24 -8.64
CA PRO A 274 -0.04 -7.85 -7.51
C PRO A 274 0.30 -9.34 -7.66
N GLN A 275 -0.56 -10.09 -8.34
CA GLN A 275 -0.39 -11.52 -8.58
C GLN A 275 0.65 -11.79 -9.67
N GLU A 276 0.61 -11.05 -10.79
CA GLU A 276 1.57 -11.17 -11.89
C GLU A 276 2.99 -10.81 -11.44
N ARG A 277 3.15 -9.72 -10.68
CA ARG A 277 4.45 -9.36 -10.08
C ARG A 277 4.93 -10.43 -9.11
N GLY A 278 4.01 -11.04 -8.38
CA GLY A 278 4.32 -12.12 -7.46
C GLY A 278 4.88 -13.36 -8.15
N ALA A 279 4.18 -13.83 -9.18
CA ALA A 279 4.63 -14.95 -10.00
C ALA A 279 5.99 -14.65 -10.68
N LEU A 280 6.19 -13.41 -11.17
CA LEU A 280 7.48 -12.99 -11.71
C LEU A 280 8.60 -13.05 -10.66
N VAL A 281 8.37 -12.50 -9.46
CA VAL A 281 9.37 -12.55 -8.39
C VAL A 281 9.65 -13.99 -7.96
N ASP A 282 8.64 -14.84 -7.83
CA ASP A 282 8.81 -16.24 -7.44
C ASP A 282 9.63 -17.03 -8.47
N ALA A 283 9.39 -16.81 -9.76
CA ALA A 283 10.19 -17.39 -10.83
C ALA A 283 11.64 -16.86 -10.83
N LEU A 284 11.84 -15.56 -10.61
CA LEU A 284 13.18 -14.97 -10.51
C LEU A 284 13.94 -15.45 -9.28
N VAL A 285 13.29 -15.60 -8.12
CA VAL A 285 13.90 -16.17 -6.91
C VAL A 285 14.31 -17.62 -7.17
N SER A 286 13.45 -18.41 -7.79
CA SER A 286 13.77 -19.81 -8.16
C SER A 286 14.99 -19.88 -9.08
N GLU A 287 15.11 -18.95 -10.03
CA GLU A 287 16.27 -18.85 -10.93
C GLU A 287 17.56 -18.46 -10.17
N VAL A 288 17.47 -17.56 -9.19
CA VAL A 288 18.60 -17.21 -8.32
C VAL A 288 19.03 -18.39 -7.46
N GLU A 289 18.09 -19.15 -6.89
CA GLU A 289 18.38 -20.32 -6.07
C GLU A 289 19.00 -21.46 -6.89
N ALA A 290 18.51 -21.69 -8.11
CA ALA A 290 18.99 -22.77 -8.98
C ALA A 290 20.37 -22.47 -9.59
N HIS A 291 20.61 -21.23 -10.02
CA HIS A 291 21.77 -20.89 -10.86
C HIS A 291 22.67 -19.77 -10.31
N ALA A 292 22.37 -19.22 -9.13
CA ALA A 292 23.09 -18.07 -8.54
C ALA A 292 23.17 -16.86 -9.49
N ASN A 293 22.15 -16.67 -10.33
CA ASN A 293 22.11 -15.64 -11.36
C ASN A 293 21.99 -14.22 -10.76
N ALA A 294 23.05 -13.42 -10.88
CA ALA A 294 23.10 -12.06 -10.31
C ALA A 294 22.15 -11.07 -11.00
N ASP A 295 21.90 -11.24 -12.30
CA ASP A 295 21.00 -10.37 -13.07
C ASP A 295 19.54 -10.66 -12.69
N ALA A 296 19.18 -11.94 -12.56
CA ALA A 296 17.87 -12.35 -12.04
C ALA A 296 17.63 -11.83 -10.62
N ARG A 297 18.66 -11.87 -9.76
CA ARG A 297 18.59 -11.30 -8.40
C ARG A 297 18.32 -9.80 -8.42
N THR A 298 19.03 -9.07 -9.28
CA THR A 298 18.87 -7.62 -9.42
C THR A 298 17.47 -7.29 -9.92
N ALA A 299 17.00 -7.97 -10.97
CA ALA A 299 15.65 -7.79 -11.51
C ALA A 299 14.55 -8.10 -10.48
N ALA A 300 14.69 -9.18 -9.69
CA ALA A 300 13.73 -9.53 -8.65
C ALA A 300 13.61 -8.42 -7.61
N LEU A 301 14.74 -7.85 -7.18
CA LEU A 301 14.77 -6.73 -6.24
C LEU A 301 14.15 -5.46 -6.84
N GLU A 302 14.42 -5.16 -8.11
CA GLU A 302 13.83 -4.00 -8.79
C GLU A 302 12.31 -4.13 -8.97
N VAL A 303 11.80 -5.32 -9.31
CA VAL A 303 10.36 -5.58 -9.40
C VAL A 303 9.67 -5.41 -8.04
N LEU A 304 10.30 -5.90 -6.96
CA LEU A 304 9.82 -5.73 -5.59
C LEU A 304 9.81 -4.26 -5.15
N GLU A 305 10.88 -3.50 -5.43
CA GLU A 305 10.95 -2.06 -5.11
C GLU A 305 9.99 -1.22 -5.96
N GLY A 306 9.80 -1.57 -7.24
CA GLY A 306 8.82 -0.92 -8.11
C GLY A 306 7.41 -1.02 -7.53
N ARG A 307 7.01 -2.23 -7.10
CA ARG A 307 5.74 -2.44 -6.37
C ARG A 307 5.65 -1.56 -5.12
N ARG A 308 6.73 -1.53 -4.34
CA ARG A 308 6.82 -0.78 -3.08
C ARG A 308 6.55 0.72 -3.26
N ARG A 309 6.91 1.29 -4.41
CA ARG A 309 6.69 2.71 -4.74
C ARG A 309 5.26 3.06 -5.11
N VAL A 310 4.48 2.09 -5.62
CA VAL A 310 3.14 2.33 -6.18
C VAL A 310 2.02 1.98 -5.19
N ARG A 311 2.32 1.23 -4.12
CA ARG A 311 1.33 0.86 -3.09
C ARG A 311 0.83 2.05 -2.28
N THR A 312 -0.36 1.90 -1.70
CA THR A 312 -0.93 2.89 -0.79
C THR A 312 -0.21 2.84 0.57
N LYS A 313 -0.32 3.92 1.37
CA LYS A 313 0.21 3.92 2.75
C LYS A 313 -0.47 2.84 3.60
N ASP A 314 -1.75 2.59 3.35
CA ASP A 314 -2.57 1.65 4.13
C ASP A 314 -2.15 0.19 3.92
N ASP A 315 -1.74 -0.19 2.71
CA ASP A 315 -1.33 -1.56 2.39
C ASP A 315 0.16 -1.81 2.63
N ALA A 316 0.93 -0.78 2.98
CA ALA A 316 2.38 -0.81 2.95
C ALA A 316 3.00 -1.82 3.92
N LEU A 317 2.42 -1.96 5.12
CA LEU A 317 2.88 -2.90 6.14
C LEU A 317 2.61 -4.35 5.71
N ASP A 318 1.37 -4.66 5.36
CA ASP A 318 0.97 -6.02 4.99
C ASP A 318 1.72 -6.51 3.76
N ASP A 319 1.95 -5.63 2.77
CA ASP A 319 2.80 -5.95 1.63
C ASP A 319 4.26 -6.20 2.07
N ASP A 320 4.88 -5.35 2.89
CA ASP A 320 6.26 -5.58 3.34
C ASP A 320 6.41 -6.91 4.09
N LEU A 321 5.48 -7.24 4.98
CA LEU A 321 5.46 -8.52 5.70
C LEU A 321 5.25 -9.70 4.75
N ARG A 322 4.33 -9.59 3.79
CA ARG A 322 4.05 -10.64 2.79
C ARG A 322 5.23 -10.93 1.88
N TRP A 323 5.98 -9.91 1.49
CA TRP A 323 7.10 -10.02 0.54
C TRP A 323 8.46 -10.24 1.23
N MET A 324 8.55 -10.04 2.55
CA MET A 324 9.77 -10.24 3.34
C MET A 324 10.52 -11.56 3.01
N PRO A 325 9.87 -12.74 2.96
CA PRO A 325 10.60 -13.99 2.71
C PRO A 325 11.37 -13.99 1.38
N ARG A 326 10.86 -13.29 0.36
CA ARG A 326 11.51 -13.21 -0.96
C ARG A 326 12.71 -12.28 -0.94
N PHE A 327 12.61 -11.14 -0.26
CA PHE A 327 13.78 -10.30 -0.06
C PHE A 327 14.88 -11.02 0.74
N VAL A 328 14.52 -11.87 1.71
CA VAL A 328 15.47 -12.71 2.45
C VAL A 328 16.14 -13.72 1.53
N ALA A 329 15.37 -14.44 0.71
CA ALA A 329 15.91 -15.37 -0.29
C ALA A 329 16.88 -14.66 -1.26
N LEU A 330 16.60 -13.39 -1.58
CA LEU A 330 17.46 -12.53 -2.39
C LEU A 330 18.59 -11.86 -1.59
N GLY A 331 18.86 -12.26 -0.35
CA GLY A 331 19.92 -11.75 0.51
C GLY A 331 19.85 -10.23 0.78
N ALA A 332 18.65 -9.66 0.80
CA ALA A 332 18.39 -8.24 1.03
C ALA A 332 17.84 -7.94 2.44
N SER A 333 18.09 -8.83 3.41
CA SER A 333 17.61 -8.71 4.81
C SER A 333 17.89 -7.34 5.46
N PRO A 334 19.07 -6.70 5.28
CA PRO A 334 19.32 -5.38 5.86
C PRO A 334 18.34 -4.30 5.39
N ARG A 335 17.98 -4.31 4.10
CA ARG A 335 17.04 -3.33 3.50
C ARG A 335 15.63 -3.55 4.03
N VAL A 336 15.16 -4.80 4.07
CA VAL A 336 13.84 -5.12 4.63
C VAL A 336 13.76 -4.71 6.09
N ARG A 337 14.79 -5.03 6.87
CA ARG A 337 14.86 -4.67 8.29
C ARG A 337 14.76 -3.15 8.50
N GLU A 338 15.41 -2.35 7.65
CA GLU A 338 15.29 -0.90 7.67
C GLU A 338 13.84 -0.45 7.42
N HIS A 339 13.16 -1.05 6.45
CA HIS A 339 11.77 -0.73 6.14
C HIS A 339 10.79 -1.14 7.25
N LEU A 340 10.95 -2.34 7.82
CA LEU A 340 10.14 -2.79 8.95
C LEU A 340 10.38 -1.91 10.20
N ARG A 341 11.61 -1.45 10.43
CA ARG A 341 11.92 -0.50 11.50
C ARG A 341 11.28 0.87 11.27
N ALA A 342 11.19 1.33 10.03
CA ALA A 342 10.47 2.56 9.70
C ALA A 342 8.98 2.43 10.04
N HIS A 343 8.33 1.32 9.67
CA HIS A 343 6.94 1.04 10.07
C HIS A 343 6.79 0.95 11.59
N LEU A 344 7.72 0.26 12.28
CA LEU A 344 7.70 0.11 13.73
C LEU A 344 7.79 1.47 14.46
N ALA A 345 8.51 2.44 13.88
CA ALA A 345 8.65 3.79 14.40
C ALA A 345 7.39 4.66 14.18
N GLU A 346 6.55 4.32 13.18
CA GLU A 346 5.26 4.97 12.96
C GLU A 346 4.18 4.46 13.94
N LEU A 347 4.34 3.26 14.49
CA LEU A 347 3.41 2.69 15.47
C LEU A 347 3.63 3.27 16.87
N PRO A 348 2.56 3.42 17.69
CA PRO A 348 2.70 3.82 19.08
C PRO A 348 3.67 2.91 19.85
N ALA A 349 4.37 3.50 20.82
CA ALA A 349 5.27 2.77 21.68
C ALA A 349 4.50 1.74 22.54
N PRO A 350 5.14 0.65 23.00
CA PRO A 350 4.49 -0.40 23.80
C PRO A 350 3.73 0.15 25.01
N GLN A 351 4.28 1.16 25.67
CA GLN A 351 3.69 1.77 26.87
C GLN A 351 2.39 2.53 26.59
N VAL A 352 2.14 2.91 25.33
CA VAL A 352 0.85 3.49 24.92
C VAL A 352 -0.13 2.37 24.58
N LEU A 353 0.35 1.33 23.89
CA LEU A 353 -0.48 0.18 23.49
C LEU A 353 -0.97 -0.62 24.70
N GLU A 354 -0.24 -0.62 25.82
CA GLU A 354 -0.67 -1.20 27.11
C GLU A 354 -1.98 -0.59 27.66
N LEU A 355 -2.35 0.62 27.23
CA LEU A 355 -3.48 1.39 27.76
C LEU A 355 -4.70 1.39 26.85
N VAL A 356 -4.56 0.82 25.67
CA VAL A 356 -5.57 0.83 24.63
C VAL A 356 -6.34 -0.49 24.70
N PRO A 357 -7.67 -0.46 24.86
CA PRO A 357 -8.48 -1.67 24.74
C PRO A 357 -8.17 -2.37 23.41
N GLN A 358 -7.88 -3.67 23.43
CA GLN A 358 -7.59 -4.46 22.22
C GLN A 358 -8.88 -4.76 21.42
N LEU A 359 -9.74 -3.76 21.27
CA LEU A 359 -10.94 -3.84 20.46
C LEU A 359 -10.51 -3.70 19.00
N GLY A 360 -10.39 -4.83 18.30
CA GLY A 360 -10.22 -4.85 16.86
C GLY A 360 -11.46 -4.28 16.18
N THR A 361 -11.27 -3.49 15.13
CA THR A 361 -12.30 -3.32 14.12
C THR A 361 -12.19 -4.48 13.13
N ASP A 362 -13.29 -4.88 12.52
CA ASP A 362 -13.34 -6.04 11.59
C ASP A 362 -12.40 -5.92 10.37
N GLU A 363 -11.83 -4.73 10.10
CA GLU A 363 -11.08 -4.43 8.88
C GLU A 363 -9.55 -4.35 9.05
N ARG A 364 -9.01 -4.20 10.28
CA ARG A 364 -7.55 -4.14 10.49
C ARG A 364 -7.13 -4.84 11.79
N PRO A 365 -5.99 -5.57 11.79
CA PRO A 365 -5.43 -6.06 13.04
C PRO A 365 -5.14 -4.87 13.96
N PRO A 366 -5.42 -4.99 15.28
CA PRO A 366 -5.10 -3.95 16.25
C PRO A 366 -3.64 -3.53 16.11
N MET A 367 -3.32 -2.25 16.36
CA MET A 367 -1.94 -1.73 16.29
C MET A 367 -0.96 -2.55 17.13
N HIS A 368 -1.43 -3.16 18.22
CA HIS A 368 -0.69 -4.13 19.02
C HIS A 368 -0.22 -5.34 18.20
N ALA A 369 -1.13 -6.00 17.48
CA ALA A 369 -0.82 -7.15 16.63
C ALA A 369 0.13 -6.78 15.48
N GLN A 370 -0.04 -5.59 14.89
CA GLN A 370 0.88 -5.08 13.86
C GLN A 370 2.29 -4.88 14.41
N ARG A 371 2.42 -4.30 15.62
CA ARG A 371 3.71 -4.11 16.28
C ARG A 371 4.39 -5.44 16.61
N VAL A 372 3.63 -6.41 17.10
CA VAL A 372 4.11 -7.78 17.35
C VAL A 372 4.63 -8.42 16.07
N ALA A 373 3.85 -8.40 14.98
CA ALA A 373 4.26 -8.98 13.70
C ALA A 373 5.54 -8.33 13.14
N LEU A 374 5.68 -7.00 13.28
CA LEU A 374 6.90 -6.28 12.89
C LEU A 374 8.12 -6.69 13.71
N LEU A 375 7.97 -6.80 15.03
CA LEU A 375 9.06 -7.20 15.92
C LEU A 375 9.50 -8.65 15.67
N GLU A 376 8.56 -9.57 15.41
CA GLU A 376 8.87 -10.96 15.04
C GLU A 376 9.63 -11.05 13.71
N ALA A 377 9.17 -10.28 12.72
CA ALA A 377 9.86 -10.16 11.44
C ALA A 377 11.26 -9.57 11.61
N ILE A 378 11.42 -8.49 12.40
CA ILE A 378 12.73 -7.89 12.70
C ILE A 378 13.64 -8.87 13.45
N ASP A 379 13.14 -9.61 14.43
CA ASP A 379 13.91 -10.63 15.17
C ASP A 379 14.43 -11.71 14.21
N THR A 380 13.57 -12.18 13.30
CA THR A 380 13.92 -13.18 12.27
C THR A 380 15.00 -12.68 11.31
N LEU A 381 14.98 -11.40 10.96
CA LEU A 381 15.94 -10.77 10.03
C LEU A 381 17.24 -10.30 10.70
N THR A 382 17.31 -10.34 12.02
CA THR A 382 18.47 -9.86 12.75
C THR A 382 19.55 -10.93 12.77
N SER A 383 20.80 -10.51 12.54
CA SER A 383 21.99 -11.36 12.65
C SER A 383 22.89 -10.97 13.82
N GLU A 384 22.63 -9.80 14.44
CA GLU A 384 23.41 -9.23 15.53
C GLU A 384 22.78 -9.63 16.88
N PRO A 385 23.51 -10.33 17.76
CA PRO A 385 23.03 -10.79 19.07
C PRO A 385 22.31 -9.73 19.90
N GLU A 386 22.88 -8.53 20.03
CA GLU A 386 22.31 -7.45 20.86
C GLU A 386 21.00 -6.89 20.28
N SER A 387 20.84 -6.89 18.95
CA SER A 387 19.61 -6.43 18.29
C SER A 387 18.45 -7.41 18.48
N HIS A 388 18.72 -8.71 18.71
CA HIS A 388 17.69 -9.71 19.05
C HIS A 388 17.10 -9.44 20.43
N ASP A 389 17.95 -9.19 21.41
CA ASP A 389 17.53 -8.95 22.80
C ASP A 389 16.55 -7.77 22.90
N ASP A 390 16.76 -6.70 22.12
CA ASP A 390 15.86 -5.55 22.11
C ASP A 390 14.47 -5.89 21.57
N ALA A 391 14.39 -6.56 20.42
CA ALA A 391 13.11 -6.96 19.81
C ALA A 391 12.36 -7.98 20.70
N ARG A 392 13.06 -8.99 21.20
CA ARG A 392 12.49 -10.04 22.08
C ARG A 392 12.01 -9.50 23.41
N ARG A 393 12.76 -8.58 24.01
CA ARG A 393 12.34 -7.89 25.24
C ARG A 393 11.04 -7.12 25.01
N GLU A 394 10.93 -6.43 23.88
CA GLU A 394 9.72 -5.67 23.56
C GLU A 394 8.52 -6.58 23.28
N LEU A 395 8.73 -7.70 22.57
CA LEU A 395 7.72 -8.74 22.39
C LEU A 395 7.20 -9.29 23.73
N LEU A 396 8.09 -9.53 24.69
CA LEU A 396 7.72 -9.93 26.05
C LEU A 396 6.92 -8.86 26.79
N GLN A 397 7.20 -7.57 26.57
CA GLN A 397 6.42 -6.48 27.17
C GLN A 397 5.00 -6.42 26.59
N LEU A 398 4.88 -6.63 25.27
CA LEU A 398 3.59 -6.63 24.59
C LEU A 398 2.76 -7.88 24.86
N SER A 399 3.39 -9.01 25.21
CA SER A 399 2.73 -10.29 25.47
C SER A 399 3.32 -11.00 26.69
N PRO A 400 3.15 -10.43 27.90
CA PRO A 400 3.86 -10.87 29.11
C PRO A 400 3.44 -12.26 29.63
N PHE A 401 2.28 -12.76 29.19
CA PHE A 401 1.77 -14.08 29.57
C PHE A 401 2.07 -15.17 28.53
N ASP A 402 2.77 -14.83 27.44
CA ASP A 402 3.18 -15.79 26.42
C ASP A 402 4.47 -16.48 26.84
N ALA A 403 4.34 -17.64 27.49
CA ALA A 403 5.47 -18.44 27.96
C ALA A 403 6.44 -18.83 26.83
N SER A 404 5.97 -18.95 25.58
CA SER A 404 6.82 -19.31 24.45
C SER A 404 7.85 -18.22 24.16
N ARG A 405 7.49 -16.93 24.38
CA ARG A 405 8.40 -15.79 24.23
C ARG A 405 9.42 -15.70 25.37
N ALA A 406 9.05 -16.16 26.56
CA ALA A 406 9.95 -16.21 27.71
C ALA A 406 10.92 -17.41 27.65
N ALA A 407 10.61 -18.42 26.84
CA ALA A 407 11.49 -19.57 26.60
C ALA A 407 12.63 -19.28 25.60
N VAL A 408 12.58 -18.14 24.88
CA VAL A 408 13.59 -17.78 23.89
C VAL A 408 14.89 -17.35 24.57
N ALA A 409 16.03 -17.69 23.98
CA ALA A 409 17.34 -17.31 24.50
C ALA A 409 17.58 -15.79 24.43
N PHE A 410 18.16 -15.24 25.50
CA PHE A 410 18.66 -13.87 25.58
C PHE A 410 20.18 -13.88 25.72
N GLU A 411 20.87 -12.98 25.05
CA GLU A 411 22.33 -12.91 25.00
C GLU A 411 22.88 -12.19 26.23
N SER A 412 22.23 -11.12 26.66
CA SER A 412 22.53 -10.40 27.89
C SER A 412 22.28 -11.29 29.12
N PRO A 413 23.31 -11.61 29.93
CA PRO A 413 23.14 -12.46 31.12
C PRO A 413 22.14 -11.89 32.12
N ARG A 414 22.08 -10.55 32.23
CA ARG A 414 21.14 -9.87 33.11
C ARG A 414 19.69 -10.00 32.62
N LEU A 415 19.45 -9.89 31.32
CA LEU A 415 18.11 -10.09 30.77
C LEU A 415 17.71 -11.55 30.86
N ARG A 416 18.61 -12.48 30.51
CA ARG A 416 18.39 -13.91 30.63
C ARG A 416 17.92 -14.32 32.02
N ALA A 417 18.63 -13.92 33.07
CA ALA A 417 18.24 -14.25 34.45
C ALA A 417 16.84 -13.71 34.82
N ARG A 418 16.49 -12.50 34.35
CA ARG A 418 15.15 -11.92 34.58
C ARG A 418 14.06 -12.66 33.79
N VAL A 419 14.35 -13.06 32.57
CA VAL A 419 13.40 -13.78 31.72
C VAL A 419 13.21 -15.21 32.23
N GLU A 420 14.25 -15.86 32.76
CA GLU A 420 14.15 -17.15 33.44
C GLU A 420 13.22 -17.09 34.65
N GLU A 421 13.27 -16.01 35.43
CA GLU A 421 12.34 -15.76 36.54
C GLU A 421 10.89 -15.61 36.05
N VAL A 422 10.67 -14.84 34.98
CA VAL A 422 9.35 -14.70 34.32
C VAL A 422 8.86 -16.05 33.80
N HIS A 423 9.70 -16.81 33.11
CA HIS A 423 9.36 -18.12 32.57
C HIS A 423 9.00 -19.12 33.67
N ALA A 424 9.75 -19.12 34.78
CA ALA A 424 9.46 -19.95 35.95
C ALA A 424 8.12 -19.58 36.60
N LEU A 425 7.78 -18.28 36.61
CA LEU A 425 6.49 -17.78 37.11
C LEU A 425 5.32 -18.22 36.24
N LEU A 426 5.48 -18.23 34.91
CA LEU A 426 4.46 -18.66 33.95
C LEU A 426 4.28 -20.18 33.88
N ALA A 427 5.21 -20.96 34.44
CA ALA A 427 5.11 -22.41 34.50
C ALA A 427 3.96 -22.86 35.43
N VAL A 428 3.47 -24.09 35.23
CA VAL A 428 2.44 -24.68 36.10
C VAL A 428 2.94 -24.72 37.55
N GLY A 429 2.19 -24.10 38.46
CA GLY A 429 2.58 -23.97 39.88
C GLY A 429 3.61 -22.87 40.16
N GLY A 430 4.02 -22.08 39.16
CA GLY A 430 5.00 -21.00 39.30
C GLY A 430 4.58 -19.87 40.25
N LEU A 431 3.28 -19.75 40.53
CA LEU A 431 2.71 -18.83 41.53
C LEU A 431 2.47 -19.46 42.91
N ALA A 432 2.94 -20.68 43.18
CA ALA A 432 2.81 -21.27 44.51
C ALA A 432 3.52 -20.43 45.59
N PRO A 433 2.99 -20.39 46.84
CA PRO A 433 3.64 -19.70 47.95
C PRO A 433 5.08 -20.13 48.18
N HIS A 434 5.90 -19.22 48.71
CA HIS A 434 7.27 -19.54 49.08
C HIS A 434 7.30 -20.45 50.32
N GLU A 435 7.85 -21.66 50.19
CA GLU A 435 7.98 -22.61 51.31
C GLU A 435 9.13 -22.27 52.29
N GLY A 436 9.97 -21.28 51.98
CA GLY A 436 11.22 -20.98 52.69
C GLY A 436 11.22 -19.75 53.61
N GLY A 437 10.07 -19.09 53.80
CA GLY A 437 10.02 -17.77 54.45
C GLY A 437 10.55 -16.66 53.55
N PHE A 438 9.99 -15.45 53.70
CA PHE A 438 10.36 -14.29 52.90
C PHE A 438 11.37 -13.42 53.66
N VAL A 439 12.45 -13.02 52.99
CA VAL A 439 13.45 -12.12 53.55
C VAL A 439 13.25 -10.73 52.95
N ALA A 440 12.71 -9.81 53.75
CA ALA A 440 12.47 -8.45 53.31
C ALA A 440 13.76 -7.75 52.88
N PRO A 441 13.78 -7.08 51.70
CA PRO A 441 14.92 -6.28 51.29
C PRO A 441 15.09 -5.08 52.22
N SER A 442 16.34 -4.64 52.43
CA SER A 442 16.62 -3.40 53.18
C SER A 442 16.07 -2.20 52.40
N VAL A 443 15.24 -1.40 53.07
CA VAL A 443 14.58 -0.25 52.45
C VAL A 443 15.34 1.05 52.76
N LYS A 444 15.53 1.85 51.71
CA LYS A 444 16.06 3.21 51.78
C LYS A 444 15.09 4.13 51.06
N GLN A 445 15.06 5.39 51.47
CA GLN A 445 14.32 6.41 50.74
C GLN A 445 14.87 6.53 49.31
N LEU A 446 13.97 6.45 48.33
CA LEU A 446 14.31 6.64 46.93
C LEU A 446 14.44 8.13 46.63
N GLU A 447 15.47 8.47 45.85
CA GLU A 447 15.61 9.83 45.35
C GLU A 447 14.48 10.16 44.38
N ARG A 448 14.02 11.42 44.38
CA ARG A 448 12.92 11.85 43.51
C ARG A 448 13.16 11.55 42.01
N PRO A 449 14.37 11.74 41.46
CA PRO A 449 14.65 11.37 40.07
C PRO A 449 14.48 9.87 39.77
N VAL A 450 14.73 8.99 40.74
CA VAL A 450 14.53 7.54 40.60
C VAL A 450 13.03 7.23 40.54
N ILE A 451 12.26 7.84 41.43
CA ILE A 451 10.79 7.73 41.44
C ILE A 451 10.21 8.17 40.08
N ASP A 452 10.58 9.37 39.63
CA ASP A 452 10.02 9.94 38.40
C ASP A 452 10.47 9.15 37.14
N ARG A 453 11.70 8.63 37.12
CA ARG A 453 12.26 7.91 35.96
C ARG A 453 11.90 6.42 35.90
N HIS A 454 11.70 5.75 37.03
CA HIS A 454 11.57 4.30 37.06
C HIS A 454 10.23 3.81 37.61
N LEU A 455 9.62 4.51 38.57
CA LEU A 455 8.34 4.11 39.13
C LEU A 455 7.18 4.72 38.35
N ARG A 456 7.22 6.03 38.07
CA ARG A 456 6.15 6.69 37.31
C ARG A 456 6.11 6.22 35.86
N HIS A 457 4.91 5.94 35.39
CA HIS A 457 4.67 5.62 33.98
C HIS A 457 5.18 6.75 33.07
N PRO A 458 5.84 6.46 31.93
CA PRO A 458 6.37 7.51 31.05
C PRO A 458 5.35 8.59 30.66
N LEU A 459 4.09 8.19 30.44
CA LEU A 459 3.00 9.11 30.08
C LEU A 459 2.51 9.99 31.25
N THR A 460 2.77 9.62 32.51
CA THR A 460 2.40 10.41 33.69
C THR A 460 3.53 11.32 34.18
N ARG A 461 4.68 11.35 33.47
CA ARG A 461 5.78 12.28 33.76
C ARG A 461 5.46 13.70 33.33
N ASP A 462 4.63 13.86 32.30
CA ASP A 462 4.10 15.16 31.92
C ASP A 462 3.01 15.57 32.92
N ARG A 463 3.25 16.69 33.62
CA ARG A 463 2.28 17.28 34.56
C ARG A 463 0.94 17.55 33.89
N SER A 464 0.91 17.87 32.60
CA SER A 464 -0.34 18.18 31.89
C SER A 464 -1.32 17.00 31.86
N VAL A 465 -0.84 15.76 31.85
CA VAL A 465 -1.68 14.56 31.90
C VAL A 465 -2.15 14.35 33.32
N VAL A 466 -1.24 14.39 34.29
CA VAL A 466 -1.56 14.21 35.71
C VAL A 466 -2.57 15.25 36.19
N ASP A 467 -2.39 16.53 35.86
CA ASP A 467 -3.31 17.61 36.23
C ASP A 467 -4.71 17.39 35.64
N ARG A 468 -4.81 16.83 34.42
CA ARG A 468 -6.08 16.45 33.79
C ARG A 468 -6.75 15.28 34.50
N LEU A 469 -5.97 14.27 34.91
CA LEU A 469 -6.48 13.16 35.69
C LEU A 469 -6.97 13.63 37.06
N GLN A 470 -6.17 14.44 37.75
CA GLN A 470 -6.52 15.01 39.05
C GLN A 470 -7.79 15.87 38.98
N ALA A 471 -7.99 16.63 37.90
CA ALA A 471 -9.23 17.40 37.69
C ALA A 471 -10.47 16.52 37.54
N LEU A 472 -10.37 15.36 36.86
CA LEU A 472 -11.47 14.39 36.75
C LEU A 472 -11.79 13.71 38.10
N ILE A 473 -10.78 13.60 38.96
CA ILE A 473 -10.84 12.89 40.24
C ILE A 473 -11.30 13.80 41.38
N ALA A 474 -11.11 15.11 41.24
CA ALA A 474 -11.38 16.10 42.28
C ALA A 474 -12.85 16.13 42.75
N ASP A 475 -13.79 15.58 41.95
CA ASP A 475 -15.22 15.55 42.24
C ASP A 475 -15.67 14.36 43.11
N VAL A 476 -14.78 13.44 43.49
CA VAL A 476 -15.10 12.29 44.35
C VAL A 476 -15.10 12.71 45.83
N GLU A 477 -16.21 12.48 46.54
CA GLU A 477 -16.34 12.79 47.97
C GLU A 477 -15.34 11.96 48.82
N VAL A 478 -14.61 12.63 49.72
CA VAL A 478 -13.68 11.97 50.65
C VAL A 478 -14.47 11.29 51.76
N PRO A 479 -14.24 9.99 52.04
CA PRO A 479 -14.90 9.29 53.14
C PRO A 479 -14.60 9.93 54.49
N ASP A 480 -15.58 9.91 55.40
CA ASP A 480 -15.38 10.36 56.77
C ASP A 480 -14.37 9.43 57.50
N LEU A 481 -13.12 9.91 57.59
CA LEU A 481 -12.03 9.18 58.24
C LEU A 481 -12.30 8.95 59.74
N ALA A 482 -13.07 9.83 60.39
CA ALA A 482 -13.41 9.64 61.80
C ALA A 482 -14.37 8.46 61.98
N ALA A 483 -15.32 8.29 61.04
CA ALA A 483 -16.17 7.10 60.99
C ALA A 483 -15.35 5.84 60.70
N ILE A 484 -14.43 5.88 59.73
CA ILE A 484 -13.56 4.72 59.44
C ILE A 484 -12.78 4.28 60.69
N ARG A 485 -12.18 5.25 61.42
CA ARG A 485 -11.40 4.98 62.64
C ARG A 485 -12.24 4.45 63.79
N SER A 486 -13.53 4.81 63.89
CA SER A 486 -14.40 4.34 64.97
C SER A 486 -14.94 2.94 64.72
N PHE A 487 -15.08 2.51 63.46
CA PHE A 487 -15.61 1.20 63.09
C PHE A 487 -14.53 0.15 62.76
N ALA A 488 -13.28 0.54 62.53
CA ALA A 488 -12.19 -0.36 62.20
C ALA A 488 -11.25 -0.61 63.41
N ARG A 489 -10.73 -1.83 63.53
CA ARG A 489 -9.73 -2.19 64.54
C ARG A 489 -8.34 -1.74 64.06
N ARG A 490 -7.45 -1.24 64.92
CA ARG A 490 -6.06 -0.99 64.51
C ARG A 490 -5.37 -2.27 64.04
N LEU A 491 -4.54 -2.16 63.00
CA LEU A 491 -3.73 -3.27 62.52
C LEU A 491 -2.65 -3.62 63.54
N ASP A 492 -2.59 -4.89 63.93
CA ASP A 492 -1.65 -5.45 64.92
C ASP A 492 -0.71 -6.51 64.32
N HIS A 493 -0.79 -6.74 63.01
CA HIS A 493 0.06 -7.71 62.31
C HIS A 493 1.42 -7.09 61.96
N THR A 494 2.47 -7.56 62.64
CA THR A 494 3.83 -6.98 62.55
C THR A 494 4.39 -6.89 61.12
N PRO A 495 4.37 -7.95 60.28
CA PRO A 495 4.87 -7.85 58.90
C PRO A 495 4.20 -6.75 58.07
N ALA A 496 2.90 -6.55 58.24
CA ALA A 496 2.18 -5.48 57.55
C ALA A 496 2.50 -4.10 58.12
N LEU A 497 2.68 -3.95 59.42
CA LEU A 497 3.12 -2.67 60.02
C LEU A 497 4.54 -2.28 59.59
N ASP A 498 5.43 -3.27 59.48
CA ASP A 498 6.79 -3.06 58.97
C ASP A 498 6.75 -2.66 57.50
N ALA A 499 5.92 -3.32 56.69
CA ALA A 499 5.70 -2.96 55.29
C ALA A 499 5.14 -1.54 55.11
N VAL A 500 4.21 -1.08 55.96
CA VAL A 500 3.72 0.31 55.95
C VAL A 500 4.87 1.27 56.25
N THR A 501 5.67 0.98 57.27
CA THR A 501 6.81 1.81 57.66
C THR A 501 7.82 1.90 56.53
N ASP A 502 8.19 0.77 55.97
CA ASP A 502 9.13 0.65 54.86
C ASP A 502 8.63 1.38 53.61
N ALA A 503 7.34 1.24 53.25
CA ALA A 503 6.74 1.96 52.13
C ALA A 503 6.83 3.48 52.34
N CYS A 504 6.52 3.97 53.54
CA CYS A 504 6.63 5.40 53.87
C CYS A 504 8.07 5.90 53.76
N VAL A 505 9.05 5.11 54.25
CA VAL A 505 10.47 5.43 54.12
C VAL A 505 10.88 5.45 52.65
N MET A 506 10.57 4.40 51.88
CA MET A 506 10.93 4.24 50.47
C MET A 506 10.43 5.41 49.62
N LEU A 507 9.17 5.81 49.82
CA LEU A 507 8.49 6.81 49.00
C LEU A 507 8.59 8.24 49.58
N GLY A 508 9.09 8.39 50.80
CA GLY A 508 9.21 9.67 51.49
C GLY A 508 7.86 10.28 51.89
N THR A 509 6.86 9.45 52.20
CA THR A 509 5.54 9.91 52.64
C THR A 509 5.48 10.07 54.16
N SER A 510 4.55 10.89 54.67
CA SER A 510 4.27 10.92 56.11
C SER A 510 3.74 9.57 56.59
N GLY A 511 3.86 9.30 57.90
CA GLY A 511 3.35 8.08 58.51
C GLY A 511 1.86 7.86 58.21
N VAL A 512 1.50 6.60 57.95
CA VAL A 512 0.13 6.15 57.65
C VAL A 512 -0.38 5.32 58.82
N GLU A 513 -1.59 5.62 59.31
CA GLU A 513 -2.25 4.78 60.32
C GLU A 513 -2.98 3.62 59.64
N ALA A 514 -2.70 2.38 60.05
CA ALA A 514 -3.30 1.19 59.45
C ALA A 514 -4.38 0.57 60.35
N PHE A 515 -5.50 0.18 59.74
CA PHE A 515 -6.65 -0.45 60.39
C PHE A 515 -7.13 -1.66 59.59
N VAL A 516 -7.82 -2.57 60.26
CA VAL A 516 -8.40 -3.78 59.71
C VAL A 516 -9.89 -3.57 59.45
N SER A 517 -10.34 -3.80 58.22
CA SER A 517 -11.75 -3.78 57.84
C SER A 517 -12.35 -5.19 57.84
N GLN A 518 -13.62 -5.30 58.25
CA GLN A 518 -14.40 -6.55 58.31
C GLN A 518 -15.72 -6.43 57.53
N GLY A 519 -16.43 -7.54 57.36
CA GLY A 519 -17.73 -7.58 56.67
C GLY A 519 -17.61 -7.30 55.17
N GLY A 520 -18.49 -6.46 54.62
CA GLY A 520 -18.52 -6.15 53.18
C GLY A 520 -17.29 -5.41 52.63
N LYS A 521 -16.32 -5.05 53.49
CA LYS A 521 -15.02 -4.50 53.11
C LYS A 521 -13.86 -5.33 53.67
N ALA A 522 -14.06 -6.63 53.91
CA ALA A 522 -13.02 -7.51 54.43
C ALA A 522 -11.95 -7.90 53.38
N HIS A 523 -12.15 -7.51 52.12
CA HIS A 523 -11.25 -7.77 51.00
C HIS A 523 -10.68 -6.46 50.44
N GLY A 524 -9.46 -6.54 49.91
CA GLY A 524 -8.67 -5.44 49.37
C GLY A 524 -7.88 -4.66 50.41
N LEU A 525 -7.03 -3.77 49.93
CA LEU A 525 -6.40 -2.72 50.71
C LEU A 525 -6.82 -1.37 50.11
N ARG A 526 -6.94 -0.33 50.95
CA ARG A 526 -7.32 1.01 50.48
C ARG A 526 -6.64 2.08 51.30
N VAL A 527 -5.97 3.01 50.63
CA VAL A 527 -5.41 4.18 51.30
C VAL A 527 -6.31 5.41 51.13
N PHE A 528 -6.44 6.20 52.19
CA PHE A 528 -7.17 7.46 52.19
C PHE A 528 -6.25 8.61 52.62
N GLU A 529 -6.29 9.69 51.86
CA GLU A 529 -5.59 10.93 52.17
C GLU A 529 -6.18 11.58 53.44
N GLY A 530 -5.33 11.97 54.40
CA GLY A 530 -5.79 12.57 55.65
C GLY A 530 -4.67 13.10 56.54
N LYS A 531 -5.04 13.58 57.73
CA LYS A 531 -4.08 14.03 58.76
C LYS A 531 -4.31 13.27 60.08
N PRO A 532 -3.64 12.11 60.31
CA PRO A 532 -2.77 11.38 59.37
C PRO A 532 -3.55 10.63 58.29
N SER A 533 -2.89 10.25 57.19
CA SER A 533 -3.46 9.36 56.17
C SER A 533 -3.76 7.99 56.77
N THR A 534 -4.76 7.30 56.22
CA THR A 534 -5.29 6.06 56.81
C THR A 534 -5.29 4.93 55.78
N LEU A 535 -4.72 3.78 56.12
CA LEU A 535 -4.79 2.55 55.35
C LEU A 535 -5.83 1.61 55.96
N LEU A 536 -6.76 1.15 55.15
CA LEU A 536 -7.65 0.03 55.46
C LEU A 536 -7.11 -1.25 54.85
N PHE A 537 -6.98 -2.28 55.68
CA PHE A 537 -6.47 -3.60 55.33
C PHE A 537 -7.58 -4.63 55.54
N GLY A 538 -8.00 -5.31 54.48
CA GLY A 538 -9.05 -6.32 54.55
C GLY A 538 -8.67 -7.50 55.46
N ALA A 539 -9.55 -7.89 56.38
CA ALA A 539 -9.32 -9.04 57.26
C ALA A 539 -9.07 -10.37 56.52
N GLU A 540 -9.59 -10.54 55.30
CA GLU A 540 -9.37 -11.75 54.48
C GLU A 540 -7.93 -11.90 53.99
N HIS A 541 -7.14 -10.82 54.03
CA HIS A 541 -5.73 -10.82 53.64
C HIS A 541 -4.76 -11.06 54.80
N LEU A 542 -5.29 -11.17 56.02
CA LEU A 542 -4.50 -11.50 57.21
C LEU A 542 -4.41 -13.02 57.41
N PRO A 543 -3.46 -13.50 58.25
CA PRO A 543 -3.35 -14.92 58.56
C PRO A 543 -4.68 -15.53 59.02
N GLY A 544 -5.11 -16.59 58.35
CA GLY A 544 -6.38 -17.29 58.60
C GLY A 544 -7.55 -16.86 57.71
N GLY A 545 -7.39 -15.79 56.92
CA GLY A 545 -8.35 -15.43 55.85
C GLY A 545 -8.23 -16.31 54.61
N ALA A 546 -9.27 -16.35 53.78
CA ALA A 546 -9.29 -17.17 52.56
C ALA A 546 -8.32 -16.68 51.47
N HIS A 547 -7.98 -15.39 51.53
CA HIS A 547 -7.07 -14.71 50.59
C HIS A 547 -5.86 -14.15 51.32
N ALA A 548 -5.40 -14.87 52.36
CA ALA A 548 -4.27 -14.46 53.18
C ALA A 548 -3.03 -14.20 52.31
N LEU A 549 -2.41 -13.05 52.52
CA LEU A 549 -1.18 -12.65 51.85
C LEU A 549 0.01 -13.11 52.70
N ASP A 550 1.04 -13.65 52.06
CA ASP A 550 2.36 -13.85 52.69
C ASP A 550 3.11 -12.53 52.86
N ASP A 551 4.23 -12.53 53.58
CA ASP A 551 4.97 -11.31 53.91
C ASP A 551 5.42 -10.52 52.66
N GLY A 552 5.79 -11.21 51.57
CA GLY A 552 6.17 -10.56 50.31
C GLY A 552 4.97 -9.96 49.59
N GLU A 553 3.85 -10.68 49.58
CA GLU A 553 2.57 -10.27 49.01
C GLU A 553 1.98 -9.06 49.76
N VAL A 554 2.08 -9.06 51.09
CA VAL A 554 1.70 -7.94 51.97
C VAL A 554 2.51 -6.69 51.62
N ARG A 555 3.83 -6.83 51.44
CA ARG A 555 4.70 -5.71 51.05
C ARG A 555 4.34 -5.15 49.69
N PHE A 556 4.09 -6.01 48.70
CA PHE A 556 3.64 -5.55 47.40
C PHE A 556 2.35 -4.73 47.52
N ALA A 557 1.32 -5.30 48.16
CA ALA A 557 0.01 -4.68 48.25
C ALA A 557 0.05 -3.34 48.99
N ILE A 558 0.77 -3.26 50.12
CA ILE A 558 0.95 -2.03 50.88
C ILE A 558 1.77 -1.00 50.12
N GLY A 559 2.86 -1.43 49.46
CA GLY A 559 3.71 -0.55 48.66
C GLY A 559 2.96 0.08 47.50
N ALA A 560 2.11 -0.69 46.81
CA ALA A 560 1.24 -0.20 45.75
C ALA A 560 0.22 0.82 46.29
N GLU A 561 -0.47 0.50 47.39
CA GLU A 561 -1.44 1.42 47.99
C GLU A 561 -0.80 2.72 48.49
N ILE A 562 0.31 2.67 49.20
CA ILE A 562 0.99 3.88 49.69
C ILE A 562 1.59 4.71 48.54
N ALA A 563 1.94 4.08 47.41
CA ALA A 563 2.36 4.80 46.23
C ALA A 563 1.25 5.70 45.67
N HIS A 564 -0.02 5.33 45.83
CA HIS A 564 -1.13 6.22 45.49
C HIS A 564 -1.15 7.49 46.34
N LEU A 565 -0.73 7.46 47.61
CA LEU A 565 -0.50 8.70 48.38
C LEU A 565 0.72 9.46 47.85
N ALA A 566 1.85 8.77 47.65
CA ALA A 566 3.12 9.39 47.27
C ALA A 566 3.06 10.10 45.91
N PHE A 567 2.20 9.59 45.02
CA PHE A 567 2.00 10.15 43.69
C PHE A 567 0.79 11.06 43.56
N ASP A 568 0.04 11.28 44.65
CA ASP A 568 -1.16 12.12 44.68
C ASP A 568 -2.31 11.54 43.82
N HIS A 569 -2.48 10.22 43.91
CA HIS A 569 -3.50 9.39 43.25
C HIS A 569 -4.58 8.85 44.21
N ALA A 570 -4.46 9.09 45.52
CA ALA A 570 -5.22 8.41 46.59
C ALA A 570 -6.75 8.65 46.61
N ARG A 571 -7.31 9.29 45.60
CA ARG A 571 -8.75 9.58 45.47
C ARG A 571 -9.48 8.61 44.53
N VAL A 572 -8.79 7.60 43.99
CA VAL A 572 -9.37 6.65 43.01
C VAL A 572 -8.99 5.22 43.34
N SER A 573 -9.84 4.49 44.05
CA SER A 573 -9.77 3.02 44.00
C SER A 573 -10.56 2.51 42.79
N THR A 574 -10.06 1.46 42.13
CA THR A 574 -10.68 0.85 40.93
C THR A 574 -12.15 0.46 41.19
N SER A 575 -12.44 0.01 42.42
CA SER A 575 -13.79 -0.40 42.84
C SER A 575 -14.78 0.76 42.92
N GLU A 576 -14.34 1.99 43.20
CA GLU A 576 -15.21 3.17 43.32
C GLU A 576 -15.54 3.78 41.95
N VAL A 577 -14.61 3.70 40.99
CA VAL A 577 -14.86 4.09 39.60
C VAL A 577 -15.89 3.16 38.95
N TRP A 578 -15.74 1.83 39.14
CA TRP A 578 -16.68 0.85 38.60
C TRP A 578 -18.02 0.82 39.35
N ALA A 579 -18.02 0.92 40.69
CA ALA A 579 -19.26 1.00 41.46
C ALA A 579 -20.01 2.31 41.16
N GLY A 580 -19.31 3.43 41.00
CA GLY A 580 -19.88 4.69 40.55
C GLY A 580 -20.44 4.60 39.13
N ALA A 581 -19.68 4.08 38.16
CA ALA A 581 -20.15 3.92 36.78
C ALA A 581 -21.33 2.94 36.65
N TRP A 582 -21.33 1.84 37.42
CA TRP A 582 -22.36 0.80 37.35
C TRP A 582 -23.61 1.12 38.18
N GLN A 583 -23.49 1.71 39.38
CA GLN A 583 -24.66 2.20 40.12
C GLN A 583 -25.34 3.38 39.43
N THR A 584 -24.61 4.16 38.62
CA THR A 584 -25.18 5.25 37.81
C THR A 584 -25.85 4.75 36.53
N GLY A 585 -25.75 3.46 36.19
CA GLY A 585 -26.53 2.81 35.13
C GLY A 585 -28.05 2.79 35.34
N LYS A 586 -28.52 3.25 36.52
CA LYS A 586 -29.96 3.47 36.81
C LYS A 586 -30.37 4.95 36.94
N ALA A 587 -29.48 5.91 36.70
CA ALA A 587 -29.80 7.33 36.73
C ALA A 587 -29.49 7.99 35.38
N THR A 588 -30.48 7.94 34.50
CA THR A 588 -30.64 8.87 33.39
C THR A 588 -30.38 10.33 33.81
N LEU A 589 -29.55 11.01 33.03
CA LEU A 589 -29.55 12.46 32.74
C LEU A 589 -28.86 13.49 33.66
N SER A 590 -28.26 13.17 34.82
CA SER A 590 -27.65 14.24 35.66
C SER A 590 -26.15 14.50 35.44
N VAL A 591 -25.37 13.53 34.95
CA VAL A 591 -23.95 13.76 34.60
C VAL A 591 -23.78 14.51 33.27
N ALA A 592 -24.79 14.45 32.39
CA ALA A 592 -24.79 15.19 31.12
C ALA A 592 -24.95 16.72 31.29
N LEU A 593 -25.39 17.21 32.45
CA LEU A 593 -25.64 18.64 32.68
C LEU A 593 -24.52 19.37 33.44
N THR A 594 -23.60 18.67 34.09
CA THR A 594 -22.42 19.27 34.75
C THR A 594 -21.20 19.37 33.81
N LEU A 595 -21.17 18.64 32.69
CA LEU A 595 -20.08 18.68 31.72
C LEU A 595 -20.36 19.57 30.48
N LEU A 596 -21.57 20.11 30.33
CA LEU A 596 -21.93 20.96 29.19
C LEU A 596 -21.08 22.25 29.04
N PRO A 597 -20.61 22.93 30.10
CA PRO A 597 -19.77 24.12 29.96
C PRO A 597 -18.35 23.82 29.42
N LEU A 598 -17.96 22.55 29.33
CA LEU A 598 -16.64 22.13 28.82
C LEU A 598 -16.65 21.91 27.29
N ALA A 599 -17.79 21.52 26.70
CA ALA A 599 -17.90 21.22 25.27
C ALA A 599 -17.62 22.43 24.35
N GLU A 600 -17.95 23.65 24.77
CA GLU A 600 -17.67 24.87 24.00
C GLU A 600 -16.19 25.29 24.05
N ARG A 601 -15.44 24.88 25.09
CA ARG A 601 -14.00 25.17 25.20
C ARG A 601 -13.11 24.20 24.41
N PHE A 602 -13.63 23.06 23.97
CA PHE A 602 -12.89 22.02 23.24
C PHE A 602 -12.91 22.18 21.71
N ALA A 603 -13.74 23.06 21.14
CA ALA A 603 -13.77 23.33 19.69
C ALA A 603 -12.57 24.18 19.21
N HIS A 604 -11.86 24.86 20.10
CA HIS A 604 -10.70 25.69 19.78
C HIS A 604 -9.35 24.95 19.98
N TRP A 605 -9.42 23.65 20.27
CA TRP A 605 -8.34 22.80 20.78
C TRP A 605 -7.49 22.10 19.69
N GLY A 606 -7.81 22.29 18.40
CA GLY A 606 -7.10 21.65 17.27
C GLY A 606 -6.01 22.49 16.59
N GLY A 607 -5.71 23.70 17.09
CA GLY A 607 -4.97 24.68 16.29
C GLY A 607 -3.47 24.85 16.58
N ARG A 608 -2.99 24.64 17.81
CA ARG A 608 -1.62 25.05 18.19
C ARG A 608 -1.09 24.26 19.38
N ILE A 609 -0.06 23.42 19.16
CA ILE A 609 1.12 23.17 20.03
C ILE A 609 2.02 22.16 19.28
N ALA A 610 3.18 22.63 18.80
CA ALA A 610 4.14 21.88 17.98
C ALA A 610 5.28 21.22 18.79
N THR A 611 5.12 21.06 20.11
CA THR A 611 6.19 20.53 20.98
C THR A 611 5.70 19.59 22.10
N ALA A 612 4.42 19.21 22.10
CA ALA A 612 3.84 18.22 23.02
C ALA A 612 2.85 17.28 22.31
N SER A 613 3.13 16.91 21.05
CA SER A 613 2.24 16.15 20.16
C SER A 613 2.08 14.66 20.52
N GLY A 614 3.07 14.04 21.17
CA GLY A 614 3.17 12.59 21.22
C GLY A 614 2.08 11.83 21.99
N ILE A 615 1.37 12.44 22.94
CA ILE A 615 0.38 11.71 23.78
C ILE A 615 -1.05 11.99 23.32
N GLY A 616 -1.34 13.24 22.92
CA GLY A 616 -2.66 13.63 22.42
C GLY A 616 -2.98 13.05 21.04
N GLU A 617 -1.99 12.97 20.13
CA GLU A 617 -2.15 12.26 18.86
C GLU A 617 -2.09 10.74 19.03
N ALA A 618 -1.28 10.20 19.94
CA ALA A 618 -1.21 8.75 20.16
C ALA A 618 -2.46 8.19 20.84
N ILE A 619 -3.13 8.95 21.71
CA ILE A 619 -4.42 8.55 22.28
C ILE A 619 -5.57 8.93 21.33
N GLY A 620 -5.55 10.12 20.73
CA GLY A 620 -6.61 10.60 19.83
C GLY A 620 -6.62 9.98 18.42
N GLY A 621 -5.51 9.38 17.98
CA GLY A 621 -5.39 8.61 16.74
C GLY A 621 -5.69 7.12 16.93
N VAL A 622 -5.65 6.62 18.17
CA VAL A 622 -5.94 5.22 18.51
C VAL A 622 -7.39 5.05 18.96
N LEU A 623 -8.00 6.06 19.56
CA LEU A 623 -9.42 6.05 19.89
C LEU A 623 -10.26 6.37 18.63
N PRO A 624 -11.35 5.61 18.36
CA PRO A 624 -12.16 5.79 17.16
C PRO A 624 -12.75 7.20 17.09
N LYS A 625 -12.52 7.90 15.97
CA LYS A 625 -13.17 9.20 15.70
C LYS A 625 -14.68 8.99 15.58
N LYS A 626 -15.43 9.40 16.62
CA LYS A 626 -16.91 9.47 16.66
C LYS A 626 -17.59 8.34 15.88
N ALA A 627 -17.40 7.09 16.33
CA ALA A 627 -18.35 6.05 15.98
C ALA A 627 -19.71 6.40 16.62
N LYS A 628 -20.79 6.34 15.85
CA LYS A 628 -22.15 6.36 16.41
C LYS A 628 -22.21 5.25 17.45
N ALA A 629 -22.51 5.59 18.69
CA ALA A 629 -22.64 4.64 19.79
C ALA A 629 -23.60 3.50 19.39
N THR A 630 -23.02 2.37 19.01
CA THR A 630 -23.68 1.07 19.08
C THR A 630 -23.58 0.60 20.53
N THR A 631 -24.58 -0.15 20.98
CA THR A 631 -24.90 -0.41 22.39
C THR A 631 -23.85 -1.20 23.20
N ASP A 632 -22.71 -1.57 22.60
CA ASP A 632 -21.67 -2.41 23.22
C ASP A 632 -20.30 -1.72 23.40
N HIS A 633 -20.16 -0.43 23.07
CA HIS A 633 -18.88 0.27 23.22
C HIS A 633 -18.93 1.34 24.32
N LEU A 634 -17.89 1.36 25.16
CA LEU A 634 -17.66 2.43 26.14
C LEU A 634 -17.57 3.77 25.42
N GLY A 635 -18.10 4.84 26.02
CA GLY A 635 -17.90 6.19 25.49
C GLY A 635 -16.42 6.58 25.57
N VAL A 636 -15.96 7.44 24.66
CA VAL A 636 -14.57 7.94 24.59
C VAL A 636 -14.07 8.47 25.95
N GLU A 637 -14.95 9.10 26.74
CA GLU A 637 -14.64 9.61 28.09
C GLU A 637 -14.41 8.48 29.11
N GLN A 638 -15.13 7.36 29.01
CA GLN A 638 -14.96 6.19 29.87
C GLN A 638 -13.67 5.43 29.53
N GLU A 639 -13.31 5.34 28.26
CA GLU A 639 -12.03 4.77 27.81
C GLU A 639 -10.84 5.59 28.30
N GLN A 640 -10.95 6.92 28.24
CA GLN A 640 -9.93 7.82 28.79
C GLN A 640 -9.79 7.69 30.31
N LEU A 641 -10.90 7.55 31.04
CA LEU A 641 -10.87 7.32 32.49
C LEU A 641 -10.26 5.95 32.85
N LEU A 642 -10.53 4.92 32.06
CA LEU A 642 -9.96 3.59 32.24
C LEU A 642 -8.44 3.61 31.99
N ALA A 643 -8.00 4.19 30.88
CA ALA A 643 -6.59 4.34 30.54
C ALA A 643 -5.84 5.18 31.59
N ALA A 644 -6.47 6.26 32.06
CA ALA A 644 -5.98 7.07 33.16
C ALA A 644 -5.79 6.25 34.44
N HIS A 645 -6.80 5.49 34.84
CA HIS A 645 -6.72 4.66 36.03
C HIS A 645 -5.61 3.61 35.92
N GLN A 646 -5.52 2.93 34.76
CA GLN A 646 -4.46 1.96 34.49
C GLN A 646 -3.06 2.58 34.60
N LEU A 647 -2.87 3.81 34.10
CA LEU A 647 -1.60 4.53 34.24
C LEU A 647 -1.18 4.76 35.70
N LEU A 648 -2.14 5.13 36.54
CA LEU A 648 -1.92 5.36 37.97
C LEU A 648 -1.60 4.03 38.67
N GLN A 649 -2.37 2.99 38.36
CA GLN A 649 -2.18 1.65 38.92
C GLN A 649 -0.83 1.05 38.51
N LEU A 650 -0.43 1.12 37.25
CA LEU A 650 0.89 0.64 36.78
C LEU A 650 2.05 1.35 37.50
N SER A 651 1.88 2.64 37.82
CA SER A 651 2.88 3.39 38.58
C SER A 651 2.95 2.90 40.04
N ALA A 652 1.81 2.64 40.65
CA ALA A 652 1.69 2.10 42.00
C ALA A 652 2.24 0.66 42.09
N ASP A 653 1.87 -0.22 41.16
CA ASP A 653 2.33 -1.61 41.10
C ASP A 653 3.86 -1.70 40.96
N ARG A 654 4.48 -0.78 40.21
CA ARG A 654 5.96 -0.69 40.12
C ARG A 654 6.58 -0.36 41.47
N ALA A 655 5.97 0.52 42.26
CA ALA A 655 6.44 0.84 43.59
C ALA A 655 6.24 -0.36 44.54
N GLY A 656 5.09 -1.03 44.48
CA GLY A 656 4.83 -2.29 45.20
C GLY A 656 5.86 -3.36 44.88
N ALA A 657 6.16 -3.58 43.60
CA ALA A 657 7.14 -4.57 43.15
C ALA A 657 8.56 -4.26 43.64
N VAL A 658 8.95 -2.97 43.67
CA VAL A 658 10.25 -2.56 44.22
C VAL A 658 10.30 -2.76 45.74
N LEU A 659 9.21 -2.50 46.46
CA LEU A 659 9.14 -2.70 47.91
C LEU A 659 9.17 -4.18 48.31
N ALA A 660 8.48 -5.02 47.55
CA ALA A 660 8.47 -6.46 47.73
C ALA A 660 9.83 -7.07 47.36
N GLY A 661 10.43 -6.63 46.24
CA GLY A 661 11.68 -7.19 45.75
C GLY A 661 11.57 -8.65 45.29
N ASP A 662 10.34 -9.13 45.07
CA ASP A 662 10.01 -10.50 44.67
C ASP A 662 8.89 -10.45 43.61
N LEU A 663 9.19 -10.90 42.39
CA LEU A 663 8.25 -10.85 41.27
C LEU A 663 7.07 -11.81 41.47
N ARG A 664 7.30 -12.99 42.03
CA ARG A 664 6.25 -14.00 42.27
C ARG A 664 5.24 -13.49 43.29
N ALA A 665 5.73 -12.98 44.42
CA ALA A 665 4.89 -12.40 45.46
C ALA A 665 4.08 -11.20 44.91
N SER A 666 4.72 -10.37 44.08
CA SER A 666 4.05 -9.23 43.44
C SER A 666 2.89 -9.66 42.54
N VAL A 667 3.13 -10.62 41.64
CA VAL A 667 2.09 -11.11 40.72
C VAL A 667 0.99 -11.87 41.45
N ARG A 668 1.33 -12.69 42.45
CA ARG A 668 0.32 -13.40 43.23
C ARG A 668 -0.54 -12.45 44.06
N ALA A 669 0.05 -11.43 44.66
CA ALA A 669 -0.69 -10.40 45.38
C ALA A 669 -1.69 -9.67 44.46
N LEU A 670 -1.35 -9.39 43.19
CA LEU A 670 -2.30 -8.83 42.23
C LEU A 670 -3.57 -9.69 42.13
N PHE A 671 -3.45 -11.02 41.99
CA PHE A 671 -4.62 -11.91 41.93
C PHE A 671 -5.38 -12.01 43.26
N LEU A 672 -4.66 -12.06 44.38
CA LEU A 672 -5.28 -12.19 45.71
C LEU A 672 -6.02 -10.92 46.13
N VAL A 673 -5.53 -9.74 45.76
CA VAL A 673 -6.12 -8.44 46.13
C VAL A 673 -7.19 -7.98 45.11
N THR A 674 -7.19 -8.49 43.87
CA THR A 674 -8.20 -8.15 42.85
C THR A 674 -9.41 -9.10 42.81
N THR A 675 -9.40 -10.20 43.58
CA THR A 675 -10.50 -11.19 43.62
C THR A 675 -11.74 -10.67 44.36
N THR A 676 -12.44 -9.72 43.75
CA THR A 676 -13.85 -9.36 44.00
C THR A 676 -14.51 -9.02 42.66
N GLY A 677 -14.96 -10.08 41.96
CA GLY A 677 -16.08 -10.03 41.03
C GLY A 677 -17.28 -10.67 41.71
#